data_AF-R6WVG3-F1
#
_entry.id   AF-R6WVG3-F1
#
_cell.length_a   1.000
_cell.length_b   1.000
_cell.length_c   1.000
_cell.angle_alpha   90.00
_cell.angle_beta   90.00
_cell.angle_gamma   90.00
#
_symmetry.space_group_name_H-M   'P 1'
#
loop_
_entity.id
_entity.type
_entity.pdbx_description
1 polymer ?
#
loop_
_entity_poly.entity_id
_entity_poly.type
_entity_poly.pdbx_seq_one_letter_code
_entity_poly.pdbx_strand_id
1 'polypeptide(L)'
;MTNMQYPLISEYVRAMQDPAGNLDQLSHLVSVQDDHGEPMRSSGAFAVVFKMKDESTGKEYALKCFTEDQEGRAEAYRQIADELESVDSTYVTSVKYLEKELFVDCDGDDHEFPVLLMDWIEGETMDRYIAENLYDNYAMSMLCYRFCKMAAWLRSQPFAHGDIKPDNIMVRPDGSLTLIDYDGMFVPAMKGQTSPTIGTKDFSHPQRTKEDFDETIDDFALASMALSLKAISLSPSLFDEYGSSDRLLFSADDYRDLSQSKLLTALQPLMTDSELNTLLSLFLLAHATKTLSMVSFRLFSVSEPEYVPVVDISTEVTEEDLVEAIEDEYGVKYSKDRKRLLKAPEHIKGEYHIRKGSVCICDYAFSGCSMLKNVVIPSSVTKIGYMAFGSMDESGEYFGRSGLTSIEIPGSVIEIGDSAFSHCDDIESVKISNGVTVIGKNAFSGCYGLTSIKIPDSVTEIGAYAFSWCTGLTNIDISKSVTEIGGWTFSGCTGLTSIMIPNGVLKIGAYAFSECSSLVNVEIPNSVITIGRDAFGGCNLPENIKNEISTKPEYASNPFSTKVTKEDLDVAVEDELGVKYSKDWKRLLKANFSLKGEYYVRKGIVTISNYAFCGYSRSRFTHFIACEYMTRLVIPDGCTRIGYSAFRGCRALTSVVIPASTTRIGAYAFEGCQSLESIEIPNGVMRISNSTFKGCKSLTHLLIPDNMIEIADSAFEGCSGLTSIVIPNSITVIGRGAFAGCTGLTSVAMPDGVKIIGRFAFAGCKGLMNVGLADSITEIKEGAFRGCIGLTSVVIPYSMTEIGRDAFAGCTGLAYIEIPDSVKKIGDGAFRGCTGLTSVVIPDSVTEIGHKAFAGCTGLAYIEIPDSVKKIGTGAFEDCSSLISIALLYGVAEIGWNEFRCCTGLAYIVIPDSVTEIRCGAFEGCTGLTSIVLPNSLTEIGWNVFRGCTGLEGIMIPDSVKKIGDGAFEGCTGLTRIALPDGLTEIGQCAFEGCTGLTSIVLPDSVTEIRWNAFRGCTGLESIMIPNSVKKIWDGAFKGCTGLTSIALPDGLTEIGQCAFEGCTGLESITIPNSVTEIENYAFSGCDYLLESVKKELTAKYGHCIFEKSWNNFSAL
;
A
#
# COMPACT_ATOMS: atom_id res chain seq x y z
N MET A 1 41.97 -16.48 -54.93
CA MET A 1 40.59 -16.91 -54.70
C MET A 1 39.72 -15.76 -55.15
N THR A 2 38.73 -16.02 -56.00
CA THR A 2 37.77 -15.03 -56.49
C THR A 2 37.10 -14.35 -55.30
N ASN A 3 37.17 -13.00 -55.22
CA ASN A 3 36.37 -12.23 -54.25
C ASN A 3 34.91 -12.59 -54.49
N MET A 4 34.28 -13.30 -53.55
CA MET A 4 32.85 -13.53 -53.55
C MET A 4 32.16 -12.18 -53.32
N GLN A 5 31.30 -11.77 -54.25
CA GLN A 5 30.52 -10.54 -54.12
C GLN A 5 29.29 -10.85 -53.24
N TYR A 6 29.14 -10.15 -52.12
CA TYR A 6 27.99 -10.30 -51.24
C TYR A 6 26.72 -9.68 -51.87
N PRO A 7 25.51 -10.17 -51.52
CA PRO A 7 24.26 -9.73 -52.13
C PRO A 7 23.89 -8.28 -51.77
N LEU A 8 23.18 -7.63 -52.68
CA LEU A 8 22.51 -6.35 -52.41
C LEU A 8 21.33 -6.55 -51.45
N ILE A 9 20.99 -5.51 -50.68
CA ILE A 9 19.81 -5.55 -49.78
C ILE A 9 18.54 -5.95 -50.54
N SER A 10 18.37 -5.49 -51.79
CA SER A 10 17.22 -5.86 -52.63
C SER A 10 17.18 -7.34 -53.00
N GLU A 11 18.32 -8.01 -53.08
CA GLU A 11 18.43 -9.45 -53.37
C GLU A 11 18.09 -10.25 -52.12
N TYR A 12 18.57 -9.82 -50.95
CA TYR A 12 18.16 -10.39 -49.66
C TYR A 12 16.65 -10.25 -49.41
N VAL A 13 16.06 -9.09 -49.70
CA VAL A 13 14.60 -8.90 -49.57
C VAL A 13 13.85 -9.88 -50.47
N ARG A 14 14.30 -10.09 -51.71
CA ARG A 14 13.70 -11.07 -52.63
C ARG A 14 13.78 -12.50 -52.10
N ALA A 15 14.94 -12.91 -51.58
CA ALA A 15 15.10 -14.24 -50.98
C ALA A 15 14.18 -14.42 -49.75
N MET A 16 14.03 -13.39 -48.93
CA MET A 16 13.19 -13.41 -47.72
C MET A 16 11.68 -13.29 -47.98
N GLN A 17 11.24 -13.11 -49.22
CA GLN A 17 9.84 -13.30 -49.61
C GLN A 17 9.45 -14.78 -49.66
N ASP A 18 10.42 -15.69 -49.85
CA ASP A 18 10.23 -17.15 -49.76
C ASP A 18 11.32 -17.81 -48.90
N PRO A 19 11.29 -17.64 -47.56
CA PRO A 19 12.30 -18.21 -46.67
C PRO A 19 12.34 -19.74 -46.71
N ALA A 20 11.21 -20.41 -46.96
CA ALA A 20 11.13 -21.88 -46.99
C ALA A 20 11.91 -22.49 -48.16
N GLY A 21 12.03 -21.76 -49.28
CA GLY A 21 12.84 -22.16 -50.44
C GLY A 21 14.31 -21.74 -50.37
N ASN A 22 14.64 -20.74 -49.54
CA ASN A 22 15.95 -20.09 -49.53
C ASN A 22 16.76 -20.25 -48.23
N LEU A 23 16.18 -20.85 -47.17
CA LEU A 23 16.88 -21.21 -45.94
C LEU A 23 17.02 -22.74 -45.84
N ASP A 24 18.18 -23.23 -45.42
CA ASP A 24 18.44 -24.68 -45.23
C ASP A 24 17.93 -25.16 -43.86
N GLN A 25 18.68 -24.90 -42.79
CA GLN A 25 18.34 -25.39 -41.44
C GLN A 25 17.18 -24.60 -40.82
N LEU A 26 16.96 -23.36 -41.28
CA LEU A 26 15.95 -22.43 -40.80
C LEU A 26 14.70 -22.38 -41.69
N SER A 27 14.51 -23.36 -42.58
CA SER A 27 13.37 -23.42 -43.53
C SER A 27 11.98 -23.44 -42.87
N HIS A 28 11.91 -23.68 -41.57
CA HIS A 28 10.68 -23.66 -40.75
C HIS A 28 10.26 -22.24 -40.32
N LEU A 29 11.13 -21.24 -40.48
CA LEU A 29 10.84 -19.86 -40.15
C LEU A 29 10.16 -19.14 -41.32
N VAL A 30 9.20 -18.27 -40.99
CA VAL A 30 8.55 -17.36 -41.96
C VAL A 30 8.94 -15.92 -41.66
N SER A 31 9.00 -15.07 -42.69
CA SER A 31 9.25 -13.64 -42.52
C SER A 31 7.99 -12.93 -42.00
N VAL A 32 8.14 -12.07 -41.00
CA VAL A 32 7.06 -11.20 -40.53
C VAL A 32 6.90 -10.08 -41.54
N GLN A 33 5.68 -9.86 -42.04
CA GLN A 33 5.42 -8.82 -43.04
C GLN A 33 5.07 -7.48 -42.39
N ASP A 34 5.49 -6.38 -43.02
CA ASP A 34 5.05 -5.03 -42.68
C ASP A 34 3.65 -4.72 -43.23
N ASP A 35 3.14 -3.51 -42.96
CA ASP A 35 1.82 -3.04 -43.42
C ASP A 35 1.67 -2.98 -44.96
N HIS A 36 2.77 -3.17 -45.70
CA HIS A 36 2.82 -3.17 -47.16
C HIS A 36 3.01 -4.57 -47.75
N GLY A 37 3.08 -5.61 -46.92
CA GLY A 37 3.26 -7.01 -47.34
C GLY A 37 4.70 -7.36 -47.71
N GLU A 38 5.68 -6.51 -47.37
CA GLU A 38 7.11 -6.76 -47.56
C GLU A 38 7.72 -7.36 -46.28
N PRO A 39 8.80 -8.16 -46.37
CA PRO A 39 9.52 -8.64 -45.18
C PRO A 39 9.98 -7.48 -44.30
N MET A 40 9.52 -7.47 -43.05
CA MET A 40 9.87 -6.46 -42.06
C MET A 40 11.36 -6.58 -41.71
N ARG A 41 12.05 -5.44 -41.78
CA ARG A 41 13.51 -5.41 -41.67
C ARG A 41 14.03 -4.10 -41.10
N SER A 42 15.27 -4.17 -40.60
CA SER A 42 16.11 -3.02 -40.30
C SER A 42 17.41 -3.12 -41.11
N SER A 43 17.81 -2.04 -41.75
CA SER A 43 19.01 -2.01 -42.60
C SER A 43 20.11 -1.17 -41.94
N GLY A 44 21.28 -1.77 -41.73
CA GLY A 44 22.50 -1.10 -41.30
C GLY A 44 23.48 -0.89 -42.46
N ALA A 45 24.67 -0.35 -42.14
CA ALA A 45 25.72 -0.11 -43.13
C ALA A 45 26.39 -1.39 -43.67
N PHE A 46 26.36 -2.48 -42.88
CA PHE A 46 27.12 -3.72 -43.15
C PHE A 46 26.26 -5.01 -43.06
N ALA A 47 24.97 -4.87 -42.78
CA ALA A 47 24.03 -5.97 -42.68
C ALA A 47 22.57 -5.50 -42.82
N VAL A 48 21.68 -6.43 -43.13
CA VAL A 48 20.22 -6.27 -43.04
C VAL A 48 19.67 -7.32 -42.07
N VAL A 49 18.76 -6.92 -41.19
CA VAL A 49 18.16 -7.79 -40.18
C VAL A 49 16.68 -7.96 -40.46
N PHE A 50 16.22 -9.20 -40.61
CA PHE A 50 14.81 -9.53 -40.84
C PHE A 50 14.17 -10.07 -39.56
N LYS A 51 12.90 -9.69 -39.31
CA LYS A 51 12.11 -10.32 -38.25
C LYS A 51 11.49 -11.62 -38.80
N MET A 52 11.82 -12.72 -38.15
CA MET A 52 11.37 -14.07 -38.49
C MET A 52 10.48 -14.62 -37.38
N LYS A 53 9.59 -15.55 -37.72
CA LYS A 53 8.71 -16.22 -36.77
C LYS A 53 8.64 -17.72 -37.03
N ASP A 54 8.69 -18.50 -35.98
CA ASP A 54 8.31 -19.90 -36.02
C ASP A 54 6.81 -20.00 -35.76
N GLU A 55 6.01 -20.37 -36.76
CA GLU A 55 4.55 -20.45 -36.62
C GLU A 55 4.09 -21.55 -35.66
N SER A 56 4.93 -22.57 -35.43
CA SER A 56 4.57 -23.71 -34.56
C SER A 56 4.69 -23.38 -33.07
N THR A 57 5.67 -22.54 -32.70
CA THR A 57 5.93 -22.13 -31.32
C THR A 57 5.47 -20.71 -31.03
N GLY A 58 5.28 -19.89 -32.06
CA GLY A 58 5.01 -18.46 -31.96
C GLY A 58 6.24 -17.63 -31.60
N LYS A 59 7.43 -18.24 -31.44
CA LYS A 59 8.67 -17.55 -31.08
C LYS A 59 9.19 -16.73 -32.27
N GLU A 60 9.71 -15.54 -31.96
CA GLU A 60 10.21 -14.58 -32.93
C GLU A 60 11.73 -14.44 -32.84
N TYR A 61 12.36 -14.25 -33.99
CA TYR A 61 13.81 -14.21 -34.15
C TYR A 61 14.23 -13.03 -35.01
N ALA A 62 15.45 -12.54 -34.80
CA ALA A 62 16.12 -11.62 -35.70
C ALA A 62 17.16 -12.39 -36.53
N LEU A 63 17.04 -12.33 -37.86
CA LEU A 63 17.96 -12.97 -38.80
C LEU A 63 18.83 -11.89 -39.46
N LYS A 64 20.10 -11.80 -39.05
CA LYS A 64 21.08 -10.84 -39.59
C LYS A 64 21.80 -11.44 -40.79
N CYS A 65 21.65 -10.81 -41.95
CA CYS A 65 22.30 -11.14 -43.22
C CYS A 65 23.38 -10.10 -43.53
N PHE A 66 24.61 -10.55 -43.76
CA PHE A 66 25.76 -9.66 -43.94
C PHE A 66 25.86 -9.14 -45.37
N THR A 67 26.34 -7.92 -45.59
CA THR A 67 26.46 -7.33 -46.94
C THR A 67 27.90 -7.22 -47.43
N GLU A 68 28.87 -7.68 -46.65
CA GLU A 68 30.29 -7.70 -46.99
C GLU A 68 31.04 -8.84 -46.29
N ASP A 69 32.21 -9.20 -46.80
CA ASP A 69 33.09 -10.18 -46.16
C ASP A 69 33.95 -9.54 -45.06
N GLN A 70 34.17 -10.28 -43.97
CA GLN A 70 35.07 -9.85 -42.90
C GLN A 70 35.96 -11.03 -42.47
N GLU A 71 37.27 -10.83 -42.59
CA GLU A 71 38.28 -11.83 -42.23
C GLU A 71 38.12 -12.23 -40.75
N GLY A 72 37.98 -13.52 -40.49
CA GLY A 72 37.83 -14.07 -39.14
C GLY A 72 36.41 -14.05 -38.55
N ARG A 73 35.39 -13.46 -39.21
CA ARG A 73 34.01 -13.34 -38.69
C ARG A 73 33.43 -14.69 -38.21
N ALA A 74 33.59 -15.74 -39.02
CA ALA A 74 33.02 -17.05 -38.72
C ALA A 74 33.62 -17.70 -37.46
N GLU A 75 34.92 -17.50 -37.22
CA GLU A 75 35.57 -17.96 -35.99
C GLU A 75 35.15 -17.10 -34.80
N ALA A 76 35.07 -15.78 -35.00
CA ALA A 76 34.69 -14.84 -33.94
C ALA A 76 33.28 -15.10 -33.42
N TYR A 77 32.29 -15.25 -34.31
CA TYR A 77 30.91 -15.51 -33.90
C TYR A 77 30.69 -16.91 -33.30
N ARG A 78 31.50 -17.91 -33.68
CA ARG A 78 31.48 -19.21 -33.00
C ARG A 78 31.95 -19.08 -31.56
N GLN A 79 33.05 -18.36 -31.32
CA GLN A 79 33.56 -18.10 -29.98
C GLN A 79 32.57 -17.26 -29.13
N ILE A 80 31.90 -16.27 -29.74
CA ILE A 80 30.86 -15.48 -29.07
C ILE A 80 29.65 -16.34 -28.69
N ALA A 81 29.17 -17.18 -29.62
CA ALA A 81 28.03 -18.07 -29.37
C ALA A 81 28.32 -19.05 -28.22
N ASP A 82 29.51 -19.66 -28.22
CA ASP A 82 29.94 -20.61 -27.18
C ASP A 82 30.00 -19.94 -25.80
N GLU A 83 30.48 -18.69 -25.71
CA GLU A 83 30.53 -17.95 -24.45
C GLU A 83 29.11 -17.61 -23.96
N LEU A 84 28.27 -17.05 -24.84
CA LEU A 84 26.93 -16.57 -24.50
C LEU A 84 25.92 -17.69 -24.21
N GLU A 85 26.11 -18.91 -24.72
CA GLU A 85 25.23 -20.06 -24.42
C GLU A 85 25.15 -20.37 -22.92
N SER A 86 26.21 -20.05 -22.17
CA SER A 86 26.31 -20.30 -20.74
C SER A 86 25.87 -19.14 -19.84
N VAL A 87 25.48 -18.00 -20.42
CA VAL A 87 25.19 -16.76 -19.69
C VAL A 87 23.68 -16.61 -19.49
N ASP A 88 23.23 -16.80 -18.25
CA ASP A 88 21.83 -16.53 -17.86
C ASP A 88 21.67 -15.06 -17.44
N SER A 89 21.21 -14.22 -18.38
CA SER A 89 21.02 -12.79 -18.14
C SER A 89 20.03 -12.18 -19.13
N THR A 90 19.26 -11.19 -18.67
CA THR A 90 18.36 -10.41 -19.53
C THR A 90 19.11 -9.42 -20.42
N TYR A 91 20.39 -9.13 -20.13
CA TYR A 91 21.20 -8.12 -20.81
C TYR A 91 21.81 -8.60 -22.12
N VAL A 92 21.86 -9.91 -22.37
CA VAL A 92 22.42 -10.51 -23.61
C VAL A 92 21.44 -11.55 -24.13
N THR A 93 21.58 -11.93 -25.40
CA THR A 93 20.81 -13.01 -26.01
C THR A 93 21.73 -14.02 -26.66
N SER A 94 21.29 -15.28 -26.71
CA SER A 94 22.01 -16.32 -27.43
C SER A 94 22.06 -16.00 -28.92
N VAL A 95 23.21 -16.25 -29.54
CA VAL A 95 23.41 -16.08 -30.98
C VAL A 95 23.83 -17.39 -31.62
N LYS A 96 23.38 -17.62 -32.85
CA LYS A 96 23.74 -18.81 -33.63
C LYS A 96 24.25 -18.39 -35.00
N TYR A 97 25.52 -18.68 -35.28
CA TYR A 97 26.13 -18.41 -36.57
C TYR A 97 26.04 -19.63 -37.49
N LEU A 98 25.54 -19.43 -38.70
CA LEU A 98 25.38 -20.48 -39.70
C LEU A 98 26.13 -20.05 -40.96
N GLU A 99 27.18 -20.79 -41.33
CA GLU A 99 28.14 -20.39 -42.38
C GLU A 99 27.57 -20.49 -43.81
N LYS A 100 26.66 -21.44 -44.03
CA LYS A 100 26.06 -21.76 -45.34
C LYS A 100 24.57 -22.02 -45.13
N GLU A 101 23.78 -20.96 -44.98
CA GLU A 101 22.38 -21.08 -44.59
C GLU A 101 21.41 -20.46 -45.57
N LEU A 102 21.76 -19.28 -46.11
CA LEU A 102 20.87 -18.50 -46.96
C LEU A 102 21.32 -18.60 -48.42
N PHE A 103 20.46 -19.18 -49.25
CA PHE A 103 20.63 -19.19 -50.71
C PHE A 103 20.10 -17.88 -51.29
N VAL A 104 20.93 -17.19 -52.07
CA VAL A 104 20.54 -15.97 -52.79
C VAL A 104 20.98 -16.07 -54.24
N ASP A 105 20.05 -15.85 -55.16
CA ASP A 105 20.31 -15.71 -56.59
C ASP A 105 20.99 -14.35 -56.84
N CYS A 106 22.29 -14.41 -57.10
CA CYS A 106 23.09 -13.27 -57.52
C CYS A 106 23.57 -13.51 -58.95
N ASP A 107 23.23 -12.60 -59.86
CA ASP A 107 23.62 -12.66 -61.28
C ASP A 107 23.22 -13.96 -62.04
N GLY A 108 22.21 -14.71 -61.57
CA GLY A 108 21.66 -15.89 -62.25
C GLY A 108 22.24 -17.24 -61.80
N ASP A 109 23.05 -17.27 -60.74
CA ASP A 109 23.54 -18.47 -60.06
C ASP A 109 23.20 -18.40 -58.55
N ASP A 110 22.81 -19.53 -57.95
CA ASP A 110 22.53 -19.63 -56.51
C ASP A 110 23.83 -19.70 -55.69
N HIS A 111 24.00 -18.74 -54.78
CA HIS A 111 25.13 -18.69 -53.87
C HIS A 111 24.68 -18.85 -52.40
N GLU A 112 25.49 -19.55 -51.60
CA GLU A 112 25.27 -19.75 -50.16
C GLU A 112 25.95 -18.63 -49.36
N PHE A 113 25.18 -17.98 -48.48
CA PHE A 113 25.66 -16.91 -47.62
C PHE A 113 25.47 -17.24 -46.13
N PRO A 114 26.37 -16.72 -45.26
CA PRO A 114 26.25 -16.89 -43.84
C PRO A 114 25.17 -15.98 -43.24
N VAL A 115 24.54 -16.44 -42.17
CA VAL A 115 23.58 -15.66 -41.38
C VAL A 115 23.86 -15.81 -39.89
N LEU A 116 23.40 -14.82 -39.13
CA LEU A 116 23.39 -14.86 -37.67
C LEU A 116 21.94 -14.80 -37.16
N LEU A 117 21.53 -15.81 -36.41
CA LEU A 117 20.21 -15.89 -35.79
C LEU A 117 20.31 -15.50 -34.32
N MET A 118 19.39 -14.66 -33.85
CA MET A 118 19.24 -14.29 -32.44
C MET A 118 17.77 -14.16 -32.08
N ASP A 119 17.43 -14.16 -30.79
CA ASP A 119 16.05 -13.92 -30.36
C ASP A 119 15.63 -12.48 -30.70
N TRP A 120 14.39 -12.31 -31.17
CA TRP A 120 13.84 -10.98 -31.41
C TRP A 120 13.56 -10.29 -30.06
N ILE A 121 14.13 -9.10 -29.87
CA ILE A 121 13.94 -8.31 -28.66
C ILE A 121 12.85 -7.27 -28.92
N GLU A 122 11.68 -7.49 -28.31
CA GLU A 122 10.60 -6.50 -28.31
C GLU A 122 11.00 -5.27 -27.49
N GLY A 123 10.78 -4.09 -28.05
CA GLY A 123 11.13 -2.81 -27.42
C GLY A 123 11.58 -1.76 -28.42
N GLU A 124 12.29 -0.77 -27.91
CA GLU A 124 12.88 0.30 -28.70
C GLU A 124 14.34 0.52 -28.36
N THR A 125 15.12 1.06 -29.30
CA THR A 125 16.51 1.43 -29.04
C THR A 125 16.58 2.54 -27.98
N MET A 126 17.63 2.55 -27.17
CA MET A 126 17.76 3.48 -26.05
C MET A 126 17.76 4.94 -26.51
N ASP A 127 18.33 5.25 -27.67
CA ASP A 127 18.28 6.61 -28.24
C ASP A 127 16.84 7.07 -28.51
N ARG A 128 15.98 6.19 -29.02
CA ARG A 128 14.55 6.48 -29.22
C ARG A 128 13.82 6.63 -27.89
N TYR A 129 14.06 5.73 -26.94
CA TYR A 129 13.48 5.83 -25.60
C TYR A 129 13.82 7.17 -24.92
N ILE A 130 15.08 7.60 -25.00
CA ILE A 130 15.53 8.88 -24.45
C ILE A 130 14.82 10.04 -25.15
N ALA A 131 14.69 10.02 -26.48
CA ALA A 131 14.02 11.08 -27.22
C ALA A 131 12.53 11.20 -26.84
N GLU A 132 11.85 10.08 -26.58
CA GLU A 132 10.42 10.05 -26.22
C GLU A 132 10.16 10.43 -24.74
N ASN A 133 11.13 10.17 -23.85
CA ASN A 133 10.98 10.33 -22.39
C ASN A 133 11.86 11.42 -21.78
N LEU A 134 12.51 12.26 -22.59
CA LEU A 134 13.54 13.22 -22.15
C LEU A 134 13.12 14.09 -20.94
N TYR A 135 11.85 14.53 -20.91
CA TYR A 135 11.33 15.39 -19.85
C TYR A 135 10.54 14.63 -18.76
N ASP A 136 10.55 13.30 -18.78
CA ASP A 136 10.06 12.45 -17.70
C ASP A 136 11.23 12.11 -16.76
N ASN A 137 11.31 12.84 -15.64
CA ASN A 137 12.39 12.70 -14.67
C ASN A 137 12.49 11.29 -14.08
N TYR A 138 11.35 10.60 -13.87
CA TYR A 138 11.37 9.25 -13.29
C TYR A 138 11.84 8.24 -14.33
N ALA A 139 11.30 8.29 -15.56
CA ALA A 139 11.73 7.42 -16.64
C ALA A 139 13.24 7.58 -16.93
N MET A 140 13.74 8.81 -16.99
CA MET A 140 15.16 9.08 -17.22
C MET A 140 16.05 8.65 -16.04
N SER A 141 15.60 8.84 -14.80
CA SER A 141 16.33 8.35 -13.62
C SER A 141 16.35 6.82 -13.56
N MET A 142 15.23 6.18 -13.91
CA MET A 142 15.10 4.71 -13.90
C MET A 142 15.94 4.08 -15.02
N LEU A 143 15.99 4.72 -16.19
CA LEU A 143 16.90 4.35 -17.28
C LEU A 143 18.36 4.43 -16.84
N CYS A 144 18.76 5.53 -16.17
CA CYS A 144 20.10 5.70 -15.62
C CYS A 144 20.45 4.58 -14.61
N TYR A 145 19.54 4.27 -13.70
CA TYR A 145 19.70 3.18 -12.73
C TYR A 145 19.89 1.82 -13.39
N ARG A 146 19.01 1.48 -14.33
CA ARG A 146 19.07 0.20 -15.05
C ARG A 146 20.32 0.10 -15.91
N PHE A 147 20.75 1.20 -16.52
CA PHE A 147 22.02 1.27 -17.25
C PHE A 147 23.22 1.06 -16.33
N CYS A 148 23.27 1.72 -15.16
CA CYS A 148 24.36 1.53 -14.21
C CYS A 148 24.44 0.08 -13.69
N LYS A 149 23.29 -0.58 -13.46
CA LYS A 149 23.25 -2.02 -13.16
C LYS A 149 23.79 -2.87 -14.30
N MET A 150 23.39 -2.60 -15.54
CA MET A 150 23.92 -3.30 -16.71
C MET A 150 25.44 -3.08 -16.86
N ALA A 151 25.92 -1.86 -16.64
CA ALA A 151 27.35 -1.51 -16.68
C ALA A 151 28.15 -2.25 -15.60
N ALA A 152 27.64 -2.29 -14.36
CA ALA A 152 28.24 -3.06 -13.28
C ALA A 152 28.28 -4.57 -13.58
N TRP A 153 27.19 -5.09 -14.17
CA TRP A 153 27.11 -6.49 -14.59
C TRP A 153 28.11 -6.81 -15.70
N LEU A 154 28.14 -6.03 -16.78
CA LEU A 154 29.09 -6.20 -17.89
C LEU A 154 30.54 -6.20 -17.41
N ARG A 155 30.92 -5.26 -16.54
CA ARG A 155 32.27 -5.19 -15.96
C ARG A 155 32.61 -6.35 -15.03
N SER A 156 31.62 -7.12 -14.58
CA SER A 156 31.84 -8.33 -13.80
C SER A 156 31.98 -9.59 -14.67
N GLN A 157 31.73 -9.47 -15.99
CA GLN A 157 31.85 -10.58 -16.93
C GLN A 157 33.28 -10.70 -17.47
N PRO A 158 33.68 -11.90 -17.92
CA PRO A 158 34.99 -12.13 -18.55
C PRO A 158 35.03 -11.69 -20.03
N PHE A 159 33.95 -11.10 -20.54
CA PHE A 159 33.78 -10.64 -21.91
C PHE A 159 33.32 -9.17 -21.93
N ALA A 160 33.41 -8.53 -23.10
CA ALA A 160 32.98 -7.16 -23.31
C ALA A 160 32.34 -7.00 -24.70
N HIS A 161 31.42 -6.07 -24.88
CA HIS A 161 30.70 -5.85 -26.13
C HIS A 161 31.54 -5.11 -27.19
N GLY A 162 32.45 -4.23 -26.78
CA GLY A 162 33.43 -3.55 -27.64
C GLY A 162 32.91 -2.39 -28.51
N ASP A 163 31.60 -2.18 -28.58
CA ASP A 163 30.97 -1.03 -29.25
C ASP A 163 29.66 -0.63 -28.54
N ILE A 164 29.76 -0.34 -27.24
CA ILE A 164 28.62 0.11 -26.43
C ILE A 164 28.22 1.53 -26.83
N LYS A 165 26.94 1.69 -27.21
CA LYS A 165 26.29 2.95 -27.60
C LYS A 165 24.77 2.82 -27.56
N PRO A 166 24.00 3.92 -27.49
CA PRO A 166 22.53 3.87 -27.30
C PRO A 166 21.75 3.03 -28.32
N ASP A 167 22.13 3.04 -29.60
CA ASP A 167 21.49 2.27 -30.67
C ASP A 167 21.73 0.76 -30.58
N ASN A 168 22.78 0.33 -29.86
CA ASN A 168 23.07 -1.08 -29.59
C ASN A 168 22.42 -1.60 -28.30
N ILE A 169 21.55 -0.80 -27.65
CA ILE A 169 20.85 -1.19 -26.42
C ILE A 169 19.34 -1.06 -26.62
N MET A 170 18.61 -2.17 -26.45
CA MET A 170 17.16 -2.21 -26.47
C MET A 170 16.57 -2.02 -25.08
N VAL A 171 15.58 -1.14 -24.98
CA VAL A 171 14.71 -0.94 -23.82
C VAL A 171 13.42 -1.73 -24.06
N ARG A 172 13.20 -2.79 -23.30
CA ARG A 172 12.00 -3.65 -23.39
C ARG A 172 10.74 -2.92 -22.84
N PRO A 173 9.51 -3.41 -23.07
CA PRO A 173 8.30 -2.81 -22.51
C PRO A 173 8.25 -2.74 -20.97
N ASP A 174 8.90 -3.67 -20.27
CA ASP A 174 9.10 -3.62 -18.80
C ASP A 174 10.25 -2.65 -18.39
N GLY A 175 10.92 -2.10 -19.41
CA GLY A 175 12.09 -1.24 -19.41
C GLY A 175 13.40 -1.92 -18.96
N SER A 176 13.45 -3.25 -18.90
CA SER A 176 14.73 -3.97 -18.83
C SER A 176 15.58 -3.70 -20.07
N LEU A 177 16.89 -3.79 -19.93
CA LEU A 177 17.86 -3.49 -21.00
C LEU A 177 18.40 -4.77 -21.62
N THR A 178 18.64 -4.75 -22.93
CA THR A 178 19.27 -5.85 -23.67
C THR A 178 20.24 -5.32 -24.70
N LEU A 179 21.44 -5.90 -24.76
CA LEU A 179 22.42 -5.60 -25.79
C LEU A 179 22.09 -6.33 -27.08
N ILE A 180 22.24 -5.61 -28.17
CA ILE A 180 22.11 -6.10 -29.53
C ILE A 180 23.36 -5.70 -30.32
N ASP A 181 23.62 -6.42 -31.42
CA ASP A 181 24.76 -6.19 -32.31
C ASP A 181 26.16 -6.51 -31.74
N TYR A 182 26.49 -7.80 -31.71
CA TYR A 182 27.74 -8.33 -31.13
C TYR A 182 28.99 -8.24 -32.02
N ASP A 183 29.01 -7.40 -33.06
CA ASP A 183 30.12 -7.31 -34.03
C ASP A 183 31.46 -6.89 -33.39
N GLY A 184 31.42 -6.13 -32.30
CA GLY A 184 32.61 -5.65 -31.57
C GLY A 184 33.07 -6.53 -30.41
N MET A 185 32.36 -7.64 -30.14
CA MET A 185 32.45 -8.34 -28.86
C MET A 185 33.79 -9.06 -28.66
N PHE A 186 34.38 -8.89 -27.48
CA PHE A 186 35.52 -9.64 -26.98
C PHE A 186 35.03 -10.75 -26.05
N VAL A 187 35.52 -11.98 -26.24
CA VAL A 187 35.35 -13.10 -25.30
C VAL A 187 36.72 -13.70 -24.95
N PRO A 188 36.88 -14.42 -23.83
CA PRO A 188 38.19 -14.94 -23.38
C PRO A 188 38.95 -15.76 -24.42
N ALA A 189 38.24 -16.50 -25.29
CA ALA A 189 38.84 -17.28 -26.38
C ALA A 189 39.57 -16.42 -27.43
N MET A 190 39.27 -15.12 -27.49
CA MET A 190 39.85 -14.16 -28.43
C MET A 190 41.12 -13.49 -27.90
N LYS A 191 41.60 -13.84 -26.70
CA LYS A 191 42.75 -13.20 -26.07
C LYS A 191 43.99 -13.22 -26.96
N GLY A 192 44.55 -12.04 -27.22
CA GLY A 192 45.73 -11.84 -28.07
C GLY A 192 45.41 -11.59 -29.56
N GLN A 193 44.13 -11.56 -29.95
CA GLN A 193 43.67 -11.06 -31.25
C GLN A 193 43.56 -9.52 -31.24
N THR A 194 43.27 -8.92 -32.39
CA THR A 194 43.01 -7.47 -32.52
C THR A 194 41.53 -7.21 -32.74
N SER A 195 41.01 -6.14 -32.15
CA SER A 195 39.61 -5.73 -32.25
C SER A 195 39.21 -5.49 -33.72
N PRO A 196 38.02 -5.97 -34.16
CA PRO A 196 37.53 -5.73 -35.51
C PRO A 196 37.21 -4.23 -35.75
N THR A 197 36.79 -3.53 -34.69
CA THR A 197 36.43 -2.11 -34.69
C THR A 197 37.23 -1.29 -33.67
N ILE A 198 37.37 0.02 -33.89
CA ILE A 198 37.89 0.95 -32.87
C ILE A 198 36.77 1.54 -32.00
N GLY A 199 35.53 1.09 -32.21
CA GLY A 199 34.32 1.60 -31.57
C GLY A 199 33.83 2.91 -32.18
N THR A 200 32.64 3.32 -31.76
CA THR A 200 32.00 4.56 -32.17
C THR A 200 32.68 5.76 -31.53
N LYS A 201 33.09 6.75 -32.34
CA LYS A 201 33.99 7.84 -31.92
C LYS A 201 33.52 8.60 -30.67
N ASP A 202 32.22 8.83 -30.54
CA ASP A 202 31.62 9.56 -29.42
C ASP A 202 31.44 8.71 -28.15
N PHE A 203 31.74 7.40 -28.22
CA PHE A 203 31.74 6.47 -27.08
C PHE A 203 33.07 5.72 -26.92
N SER A 204 34.07 6.02 -27.75
CA SER A 204 35.39 5.37 -27.73
C SER A 204 36.45 6.27 -27.10
N HIS A 205 37.38 5.68 -26.34
CA HIS A 205 38.49 6.43 -25.75
C HIS A 205 39.39 7.05 -26.85
N PRO A 206 39.85 8.32 -26.71
CA PRO A 206 40.63 9.01 -27.77
C PRO A 206 41.92 8.32 -28.21
N GLN A 207 42.50 7.52 -27.32
CA GLN A 207 43.72 6.75 -27.56
C GLN A 207 43.44 5.25 -27.78
N ARG A 208 42.18 4.83 -28.00
CA ARG A 208 41.83 3.44 -28.30
C ARG A 208 42.45 3.04 -29.65
N THR A 209 43.02 1.85 -29.67
CA THR A 209 43.64 1.21 -30.83
C THR A 209 43.04 -0.18 -31.04
N LYS A 210 43.34 -0.85 -32.16
CA LYS A 210 42.83 -2.21 -32.40
C LYS A 210 43.48 -3.24 -31.48
N GLU A 211 44.61 -2.89 -30.88
CA GLU A 211 45.37 -3.69 -29.94
C GLU A 211 44.75 -3.67 -28.53
N ASP A 212 43.92 -2.67 -28.21
CA ASP A 212 43.16 -2.58 -26.96
C ASP A 212 41.91 -3.51 -27.02
N PHE A 213 42.13 -4.82 -27.24
CA PHE A 213 41.07 -5.85 -27.40
C PHE A 213 41.08 -6.86 -26.25
N ASP A 214 40.48 -6.47 -25.14
CA ASP A 214 40.35 -7.28 -23.92
C ASP A 214 39.03 -7.00 -23.19
N GLU A 215 38.85 -7.62 -22.03
CA GLU A 215 37.64 -7.50 -21.19
C GLU A 215 37.36 -6.07 -20.68
N THR A 216 38.30 -5.13 -20.85
CA THR A 216 38.18 -3.74 -20.37
C THR A 216 37.79 -2.73 -21.45
N ILE A 217 37.64 -3.19 -22.69
CA ILE A 217 37.44 -2.34 -23.88
C ILE A 217 36.23 -1.38 -23.79
N ASP A 218 35.22 -1.70 -22.99
CA ASP A 218 34.01 -0.89 -22.80
C ASP A 218 34.07 0.06 -21.59
N ASP A 219 35.10 -0.02 -20.75
CA ASP A 219 35.16 0.72 -19.47
C ASP A 219 34.95 2.24 -19.67
N PHE A 220 35.54 2.81 -20.72
CA PHE A 220 35.37 4.21 -21.09
C PHE A 220 33.95 4.54 -21.57
N ALA A 221 33.38 3.71 -22.45
CA ALA A 221 32.04 3.91 -23.00
C ALA A 221 30.98 3.88 -21.89
N LEU A 222 31.07 2.87 -21.01
CA LEU A 222 30.18 2.70 -19.87
C LEU A 222 30.24 3.90 -18.91
N ALA A 223 31.44 4.38 -18.60
CA ALA A 223 31.61 5.53 -17.72
C ALA A 223 31.04 6.83 -18.34
N SER A 224 31.28 7.06 -19.63
CA SER A 224 30.76 8.24 -20.34
C SER A 224 29.23 8.24 -20.45
N MET A 225 28.64 7.09 -20.80
CA MET A 225 27.18 6.96 -20.90
C MET A 225 26.51 7.08 -19.54
N ALA A 226 27.05 6.46 -18.49
CA ALA A 226 26.49 6.57 -17.14
C ALA A 226 26.48 8.02 -16.65
N LEU A 227 27.60 8.74 -16.83
CA LEU A 227 27.70 10.16 -16.51
C LEU A 227 26.69 10.99 -17.31
N SER A 228 26.56 10.72 -18.62
CA SER A 228 25.63 11.43 -19.49
C SER A 228 24.17 11.21 -19.07
N LEU A 229 23.76 9.98 -18.83
CA LEU A 229 22.39 9.64 -18.40
C LEU A 229 22.06 10.26 -17.04
N LYS A 230 22.99 10.22 -16.07
CA LYS A 230 22.79 10.87 -14.78
C LYS A 230 22.67 12.39 -14.95
N ALA A 231 23.52 13.02 -15.75
CA ALA A 231 23.44 14.46 -16.02
C ALA A 231 22.11 14.85 -16.70
N ILE A 232 21.64 14.08 -17.69
CA ILE A 232 20.34 14.29 -18.33
C ILE A 232 19.20 14.13 -17.32
N SER A 233 19.24 13.10 -16.46
CA SER A 233 18.21 12.87 -15.44
C SER A 233 18.10 14.00 -14.42
N LEU A 234 19.20 14.70 -14.14
CA LEU A 234 19.23 15.86 -13.24
C LEU A 234 18.84 17.16 -13.96
N SER A 235 19.14 17.28 -15.25
CA SER A 235 18.90 18.49 -16.04
C SER A 235 18.67 18.16 -17.52
N PRO A 236 17.43 17.86 -17.94
CA PRO A 236 17.10 17.47 -19.31
C PRO A 236 17.54 18.49 -20.37
N SER A 237 17.56 19.78 -20.04
CA SER A 237 17.98 20.86 -20.95
C SER A 237 19.44 20.75 -21.42
N LEU A 238 20.28 19.97 -20.72
CA LEU A 238 21.64 19.68 -21.19
C LEU A 238 21.63 18.88 -22.49
N PHE A 239 20.63 18.01 -22.68
CA PHE A 239 20.46 17.26 -23.90
C PHE A 239 20.09 18.18 -25.07
N ASP A 240 19.24 19.17 -24.85
CA ASP A 240 18.85 20.16 -25.87
C ASP A 240 20.02 21.01 -26.35
N GLU A 241 20.96 21.34 -25.45
CA GLU A 241 22.07 22.25 -25.73
C GLU A 241 23.32 21.54 -26.25
N TYR A 242 23.67 20.40 -25.65
CA TYR A 242 24.93 19.69 -25.93
C TYR A 242 24.72 18.38 -26.66
N GLY A 243 23.52 17.80 -26.60
CA GLY A 243 23.30 16.42 -26.98
C GLY A 243 22.73 16.18 -28.37
N SER A 244 22.68 14.89 -28.73
CA SER A 244 21.91 14.36 -29.86
C SER A 244 21.68 12.86 -29.66
N SER A 245 20.71 12.30 -30.38
CA SER A 245 20.32 10.88 -30.28
C SER A 245 21.50 9.92 -30.51
N ASP A 246 22.49 10.31 -31.31
CA ASP A 246 23.64 9.51 -31.70
C ASP A 246 24.90 9.68 -30.82
N ARG A 247 24.91 10.59 -29.82
CA ARG A 247 26.10 10.83 -28.96
C ARG A 247 25.84 11.14 -27.48
N LEU A 248 24.57 11.08 -27.03
CA LEU A 248 24.17 11.57 -25.71
C LEU A 248 24.66 13.00 -25.48
N LEU A 249 25.55 13.27 -24.49
CA LEU A 249 26.04 14.62 -24.21
C LEU A 249 27.44 14.91 -24.77
N PHE A 250 28.38 13.96 -24.67
CA PHE A 250 29.79 14.19 -25.01
C PHE A 250 30.05 13.96 -26.51
N SER A 251 30.91 14.79 -27.10
CA SER A 251 31.48 14.55 -28.43
C SER A 251 32.90 13.99 -28.36
N ALA A 252 33.37 13.38 -29.45
CA ALA A 252 34.75 12.94 -29.59
C ALA A 252 35.78 14.06 -29.39
N ASP A 253 35.41 15.32 -29.70
CA ASP A 253 36.27 16.49 -29.47
C ASP A 253 36.34 16.86 -27.98
N ASP A 254 35.26 16.69 -27.21
CA ASP A 254 35.28 16.91 -25.75
C ASP A 254 36.31 15.99 -25.08
N TYR A 255 36.42 14.75 -25.53
CA TYR A 255 37.37 13.79 -24.95
C TYR A 255 38.83 14.09 -25.30
N ARG A 256 39.12 14.76 -26.42
CA ARG A 256 40.52 15.05 -26.82
C ARG A 256 41.20 16.05 -25.88
N ASP A 257 40.42 17.01 -25.37
CA ASP A 257 40.88 18.00 -24.41
C ASP A 257 39.75 18.37 -23.44
N LEU A 258 39.67 17.62 -22.34
CA LEU A 258 38.69 17.85 -21.27
C LEU A 258 38.80 19.27 -20.69
N SER A 259 39.97 19.92 -20.73
CA SER A 259 40.15 21.27 -20.17
C SER A 259 39.41 22.35 -20.96
N GLN A 260 39.06 22.06 -22.21
CA GLN A 260 38.32 22.97 -23.11
C GLN A 260 36.85 22.55 -23.27
N SER A 261 36.40 21.48 -22.59
CA SER A 261 35.02 21.01 -22.71
C SER A 261 34.05 21.98 -22.02
N LYS A 262 33.18 22.59 -22.84
CA LYS A 262 32.08 23.43 -22.34
C LYS A 262 31.06 22.61 -21.56
N LEU A 263 30.85 21.36 -21.95
CA LEU A 263 29.96 20.44 -21.23
C LEU A 263 30.45 20.19 -19.80
N LEU A 264 31.74 19.93 -19.58
CA LEU A 264 32.27 19.77 -18.22
C LEU A 264 32.07 21.03 -17.36
N THR A 265 32.10 22.21 -17.97
CA THR A 265 31.75 23.45 -17.27
C THR A 265 30.26 23.49 -16.94
N ALA A 266 29.39 23.07 -17.87
CA ALA A 266 27.94 22.99 -17.68
C ALA A 266 27.49 21.94 -16.64
N LEU A 267 28.33 20.94 -16.34
CA LEU A 267 28.06 19.96 -15.27
C LEU A 267 28.34 20.49 -13.85
N GLN A 268 29.12 21.57 -13.71
CA GLN A 268 29.50 22.11 -12.39
C GLN A 268 28.32 22.41 -11.44
N PRO A 269 27.19 22.99 -11.91
CA PRO A 269 26.03 23.22 -11.04
C PRO A 269 25.40 21.93 -10.49
N LEU A 270 25.59 20.80 -11.18
CA LEU A 270 25.02 19.50 -10.80
C LEU A 270 25.90 18.74 -9.81
N MET A 271 27.13 19.20 -9.52
CA MET A 271 28.09 18.55 -8.61
C MET A 271 27.66 18.56 -7.13
N THR A 272 26.46 19.02 -6.82
CA THR A 272 25.83 18.80 -5.50
C THR A 272 25.31 17.37 -5.34
N ASP A 273 25.07 16.65 -6.44
CA ASP A 273 24.67 15.24 -6.43
C ASP A 273 25.89 14.31 -6.27
N SER A 274 25.89 13.52 -5.20
CA SER A 274 27.02 12.66 -4.85
C SER A 274 27.23 11.47 -5.82
N GLU A 275 26.18 11.03 -6.48
CA GLU A 275 26.25 9.92 -7.45
C GLU A 275 26.82 10.41 -8.77
N LEU A 276 26.41 11.60 -9.22
CA LEU A 276 27.01 12.30 -10.36
C LEU A 276 28.51 12.50 -10.14
N ASN A 277 28.92 12.92 -8.93
CA ASN A 277 30.34 13.08 -8.60
C ASN A 277 31.12 11.75 -8.66
N THR A 278 30.48 10.65 -8.26
CA THR A 278 31.06 9.30 -8.35
C THR A 278 31.23 8.87 -9.81
N LEU A 279 30.18 9.04 -10.62
CA LEU A 279 30.21 8.73 -12.05
C LEU A 279 31.19 9.63 -12.82
N LEU A 280 31.29 10.91 -12.45
CA LEU A 280 32.29 11.84 -12.98
C LEU A 280 33.71 11.38 -12.65
N SER A 281 33.94 10.90 -11.42
CA SER A 281 35.24 10.36 -11.02
C SER A 281 35.61 9.09 -11.79
N LEU A 282 34.64 8.20 -12.03
CA LEU A 282 34.82 7.02 -12.88
C LEU A 282 35.14 7.42 -14.32
N PHE A 283 34.40 8.37 -14.89
CA PHE A 283 34.65 8.89 -16.23
C PHE A 283 36.06 9.48 -16.37
N LEU A 284 36.48 10.33 -15.43
CA LEU A 284 37.81 10.93 -15.45
C LEU A 284 38.93 9.89 -15.31
N LEU A 285 38.71 8.84 -14.50
CA LEU A 285 39.68 7.76 -14.34
C LEU A 285 39.77 6.88 -15.60
N ALA A 286 38.62 6.51 -16.18
CA ALA A 286 38.55 5.75 -17.42
C ALA A 286 39.19 6.54 -18.58
N HIS A 287 38.99 7.86 -18.62
CA HIS A 287 39.67 8.75 -19.55
C HIS A 287 41.19 8.82 -19.33
N ALA A 288 41.65 8.81 -18.08
CA ALA A 288 43.08 8.88 -17.79
C ALA A 288 43.83 7.56 -18.06
N THR A 289 43.15 6.42 -17.94
CA THR A 289 43.80 5.10 -17.88
C THR A 289 43.30 4.09 -18.90
N LYS A 290 42.28 4.42 -19.70
CA LYS A 290 41.50 3.54 -20.59
C LYS A 290 40.70 2.42 -19.90
N THR A 291 41.03 2.06 -18.67
CA THR A 291 40.45 0.93 -17.94
C THR A 291 40.02 1.31 -16.52
N LEU A 292 39.05 0.62 -15.97
CA LEU A 292 38.59 0.70 -14.60
C LEU A 292 38.93 -0.57 -13.80
N SER A 293 39.81 -1.43 -14.31
CA SER A 293 40.19 -2.72 -13.69
C SER A 293 40.59 -2.64 -12.21
N MET A 294 41.22 -1.53 -11.79
CA MET A 294 41.62 -1.29 -10.38
C MET A 294 40.47 -0.78 -9.50
N VAL A 295 39.28 -0.59 -10.07
CA VAL A 295 38.11 0.01 -9.42
C VAL A 295 36.95 -0.97 -9.40
N SER A 296 36.36 -1.10 -8.21
CA SER A 296 35.16 -1.93 -8.00
C SER A 296 34.06 -1.55 -8.99
N PHE A 297 33.55 -2.52 -9.74
CA PHE A 297 32.38 -2.35 -10.62
C PHE A 297 31.13 -1.91 -9.87
N ARG A 298 31.08 -2.12 -8.54
CA ARG A 298 30.00 -1.63 -7.68
C ARG A 298 29.95 -0.10 -7.57
N LEU A 299 30.95 0.64 -8.06
CA LEU A 299 30.88 2.09 -8.14
C LEU A 299 29.98 2.60 -9.27
N PHE A 300 29.58 1.75 -10.23
CA PHE A 300 28.42 1.99 -11.10
C PHE A 300 27.11 1.78 -10.31
N SER A 301 27.01 2.38 -9.14
CA SER A 301 25.84 2.30 -8.28
C SER A 301 25.25 3.69 -8.16
N VAL A 302 24.10 3.86 -8.79
CA VAL A 302 23.17 4.95 -8.49
C VAL A 302 22.00 4.32 -7.74
N SER A 303 21.39 5.08 -6.83
CA SER A 303 20.23 4.63 -6.09
C SER A 303 19.12 4.27 -7.08
N GLU A 304 18.40 3.18 -6.82
CA GLU A 304 17.13 2.97 -7.50
C GLU A 304 16.31 4.24 -7.26
N PRO A 305 15.92 4.98 -8.32
CA PRO A 305 15.10 6.14 -8.09
C PRO A 305 13.88 5.61 -7.39
N GLU A 306 13.60 6.16 -6.21
CA GLU A 306 12.32 5.91 -5.60
C GLU A 306 11.32 6.24 -6.71
N TYR A 307 10.54 5.25 -7.12
CA TYR A 307 9.20 5.56 -7.58
C TYR A 307 8.66 6.32 -6.40
N VAL A 308 8.74 7.65 -6.46
CA VAL A 308 7.91 8.49 -5.64
C VAL A 308 6.57 8.07 -6.18
N PRO A 309 5.83 7.17 -5.48
CA PRO A 309 4.42 7.15 -5.76
C PRO A 309 4.07 8.61 -5.57
N VAL A 310 3.29 9.18 -6.48
CA VAL A 310 2.55 10.39 -6.18
C VAL A 310 2.33 10.36 -4.69
N VAL A 311 3.05 11.22 -3.93
CA VAL A 311 2.89 11.28 -2.47
C VAL A 311 1.39 11.17 -2.33
N ASP A 312 0.87 10.22 -1.55
CA ASP A 312 -0.59 10.12 -1.40
C ASP A 312 -0.99 11.41 -0.68
N ILE A 313 -1.06 12.46 -1.48
CA ILE A 313 -1.28 13.83 -1.15
C ILE A 313 -2.76 13.74 -0.97
N SER A 314 -3.12 13.68 0.31
CA SER A 314 -4.50 13.60 0.71
C SER A 314 -5.29 14.60 -0.10
N THR A 315 -6.38 14.13 -0.69
CA THR A 315 -7.33 15.02 -1.33
C THR A 315 -8.21 15.70 -0.28
N GLU A 316 -8.16 15.28 1.00
CA GLU A 316 -8.88 15.93 2.09
C GLU A 316 -8.29 17.29 2.42
N VAL A 317 -9.10 18.34 2.35
CA VAL A 317 -8.71 19.71 2.70
C VAL A 317 -9.07 19.98 4.16
N THR A 318 -8.10 20.41 4.97
CA THR A 318 -8.33 20.83 6.35
C THR A 318 -8.63 22.32 6.46
N GLU A 319 -9.18 22.77 7.59
CA GLU A 319 -9.35 24.21 7.86
C GLU A 319 -8.00 24.96 7.89
N GLU A 320 -6.94 24.30 8.37
CA GLU A 320 -5.59 24.84 8.38
C GLU A 320 -5.07 25.05 6.95
N ASP A 321 -5.29 24.09 6.04
CA ASP A 321 -4.93 24.21 4.63
C ASP A 321 -5.57 25.45 3.98
N LEU A 322 -6.84 25.75 4.31
CA LEU A 322 -7.58 26.90 3.75
C LEU A 322 -7.14 28.25 4.32
N VAL A 323 -6.66 28.26 5.57
CA VAL A 323 -6.10 29.45 6.24
C VAL A 323 -4.71 29.77 5.70
N GLU A 324 -3.89 28.73 5.44
CA GLU A 324 -2.55 28.89 4.88
C GLU A 324 -2.50 28.95 3.35
N ALA A 325 -3.65 28.84 2.70
CA ALA A 325 -3.75 28.76 1.24
C ALA A 325 -3.21 30.02 0.56
N ILE A 326 -2.55 29.80 -0.58
CA ILE A 326 -2.13 30.85 -1.50
C ILE A 326 -3.15 30.93 -2.63
N GLU A 327 -3.68 32.12 -2.89
CA GLU A 327 -4.63 32.36 -3.98
C GLU A 327 -3.91 32.75 -5.29
N ASP A 328 -4.46 32.31 -6.41
CA ASP A 328 -4.09 32.82 -7.73
C ASP A 328 -4.91 34.07 -8.13
N GLU A 329 -4.71 34.56 -9.36
CA GLU A 329 -5.40 35.76 -9.86
C GLU A 329 -6.92 35.61 -10.04
N TYR A 330 -7.43 34.38 -10.00
CA TYR A 330 -8.85 34.04 -10.08
C TYR A 330 -9.46 33.72 -8.71
N GLY A 331 -8.68 33.84 -7.62
CA GLY A 331 -9.09 33.51 -6.26
C GLY A 331 -9.11 32.01 -5.97
N VAL A 332 -8.47 31.18 -6.80
CA VAL A 332 -8.35 29.73 -6.57
C VAL A 332 -7.25 29.49 -5.54
N LYS A 333 -7.61 28.78 -4.48
CA LYS A 333 -6.75 28.44 -3.34
C LYS A 333 -5.90 27.21 -3.63
N TYR A 334 -4.60 27.35 -3.44
CA TYR A 334 -3.60 26.29 -3.51
C TYR A 334 -2.90 26.12 -2.16
N SER A 335 -2.37 24.93 -1.88
CA SER A 335 -1.46 24.72 -0.75
C SER A 335 -0.23 25.61 -0.84
N LYS A 336 0.46 25.80 0.29
CA LYS A 336 1.66 26.64 0.39
C LYS A 336 2.77 26.24 -0.59
N ASP A 337 2.94 24.93 -0.80
CA ASP A 337 3.87 24.34 -1.77
C ASP A 337 3.34 24.35 -3.22
N ARG A 338 2.10 24.79 -3.42
CA ARG A 338 1.38 24.90 -4.70
C ARG A 338 1.18 23.56 -5.42
N LYS A 339 1.31 22.42 -4.71
CA LYS A 339 1.07 21.08 -5.25
C LYS A 339 -0.40 20.66 -5.19
N ARG A 340 -1.19 21.21 -4.27
CA ARG A 340 -2.61 20.86 -4.07
C ARG A 340 -3.50 22.02 -4.49
N LEU A 341 -4.45 21.78 -5.38
CA LEU A 341 -5.55 22.72 -5.62
C LEU A 341 -6.64 22.43 -4.58
N LEU A 342 -6.82 23.36 -3.63
CA LEU A 342 -7.66 23.18 -2.45
C LEU A 342 -9.12 23.58 -2.69
N LYS A 343 -9.36 24.80 -3.21
CA LYS A 343 -10.72 25.31 -3.41
C LYS A 343 -10.76 26.44 -4.44
N ALA A 344 -11.65 26.34 -5.41
CA ALA A 344 -12.01 27.40 -6.35
C ALA A 344 -13.22 28.19 -5.85
N PRO A 345 -13.31 29.50 -6.17
CA PRO A 345 -14.45 30.31 -5.80
C PRO A 345 -15.66 30.02 -6.71
N GLU A 346 -16.87 30.03 -6.13
CA GLU A 346 -18.12 29.68 -6.85
C GLU A 346 -18.42 30.58 -8.07
N HIS A 347 -17.88 31.80 -8.08
CA HIS A 347 -18.11 32.77 -9.14
C HIS A 347 -17.12 32.66 -10.32
N ILE A 348 -16.23 31.65 -10.32
CA ILE A 348 -15.32 31.38 -11.45
C ILE A 348 -16.12 31.03 -12.71
N LYS A 349 -15.70 31.58 -13.87
CA LYS A 349 -16.47 31.50 -15.13
C LYS A 349 -15.60 31.08 -16.30
N GLY A 350 -16.22 30.40 -17.28
CA GLY A 350 -15.58 30.10 -18.55
C GLY A 350 -14.61 28.93 -18.45
N GLU A 351 -13.39 29.10 -18.95
CA GLU A 351 -12.34 28.07 -18.91
C GLU A 351 -11.31 28.43 -17.84
N TYR A 352 -10.90 27.45 -17.02
CA TYR A 352 -9.84 27.60 -16.03
C TYR A 352 -8.67 26.65 -16.31
N HIS A 353 -7.45 27.17 -16.19
CA HIS A 353 -6.22 26.41 -16.40
C HIS A 353 -5.59 26.10 -15.06
N ILE A 354 -5.58 24.83 -14.66
CA ILE A 354 -4.92 24.42 -13.42
C ILE A 354 -3.43 24.65 -13.57
N ARG A 355 -2.82 25.19 -12.52
CA ARG A 355 -1.43 25.58 -12.54
C ARG A 355 -0.49 24.38 -12.77
N LYS A 356 0.46 24.53 -13.70
CA LYS A 356 1.53 23.54 -13.93
C LYS A 356 2.34 23.28 -12.65
N GLY A 357 2.58 22.01 -12.34
CA GLY A 357 3.22 21.57 -11.09
C GLY A 357 2.23 21.21 -9.98
N SER A 358 0.93 21.47 -10.16
CA SER A 358 -0.12 20.90 -9.30
C SER A 358 -0.17 19.40 -9.50
N VAL A 359 -0.22 18.65 -8.41
CA VAL A 359 -0.17 17.18 -8.38
C VAL A 359 -1.55 16.59 -8.11
N CYS A 360 -2.43 17.28 -7.38
CA CYS A 360 -3.80 16.80 -7.14
C CYS A 360 -4.84 17.93 -7.19
N ILE A 361 -6.07 17.54 -7.57
CA ILE A 361 -7.28 18.33 -7.38
C ILE A 361 -7.96 17.79 -6.13
N CYS A 362 -8.07 18.59 -5.07
CA CYS A 362 -8.57 18.12 -3.79
C CYS A 362 -10.09 17.91 -3.77
N ASP A 363 -10.58 17.34 -2.69
CA ASP A 363 -12.00 17.11 -2.45
C ASP A 363 -12.77 18.43 -2.51
N TYR A 364 -13.92 18.42 -3.17
CA TYR A 364 -14.80 19.59 -3.32
C TYR A 364 -14.15 20.83 -3.96
N ALA A 365 -12.99 20.69 -4.61
CA ALA A 365 -12.20 21.81 -5.10
C ALA A 365 -13.00 22.78 -5.98
N PHE A 366 -13.76 22.28 -6.95
CA PHE A 366 -14.64 23.04 -7.84
C PHE A 366 -16.14 22.85 -7.51
N SER A 367 -16.48 22.27 -6.36
CA SER A 367 -17.86 22.14 -5.90
C SER A 367 -18.51 23.53 -5.78
N GLY A 368 -19.64 23.71 -6.48
CA GLY A 368 -20.41 24.96 -6.52
C GLY A 368 -20.07 25.91 -7.68
N CYS A 369 -19.08 25.59 -8.53
CA CYS A 369 -18.66 26.42 -9.66
C CYS A 369 -19.62 26.33 -10.86
N SER A 370 -20.84 26.83 -10.73
CA SER A 370 -21.91 26.67 -11.74
C SER A 370 -21.71 27.45 -13.04
N MET A 371 -20.75 28.36 -13.09
CA MET A 371 -20.43 29.17 -14.27
C MET A 371 -19.17 28.69 -15.01
N LEU A 372 -18.48 27.69 -14.47
CA LEU A 372 -17.29 27.09 -15.06
C LEU A 372 -17.70 26.12 -16.17
N LYS A 373 -17.18 26.32 -17.38
CA LYS A 373 -17.53 25.56 -18.59
C LYS A 373 -16.49 24.51 -18.98
N ASN A 374 -15.21 24.75 -18.69
CA ASN A 374 -14.12 23.83 -18.98
C ASN A 374 -12.99 23.98 -17.96
N VAL A 375 -12.24 22.90 -17.69
CA VAL A 375 -11.02 22.93 -16.88
C VAL A 375 -9.89 22.21 -17.60
N VAL A 376 -8.77 22.89 -17.79
CA VAL A 376 -7.56 22.32 -18.39
C VAL A 376 -6.68 21.75 -17.29
N ILE A 377 -6.54 20.43 -17.27
CA ILE A 377 -5.76 19.68 -16.27
C ILE A 377 -4.34 19.44 -16.84
N PRO A 378 -3.26 19.91 -16.19
CA PRO A 378 -1.90 19.69 -16.67
C PRO A 378 -1.43 18.25 -16.40
N SER A 379 -0.45 17.79 -17.18
CA SER A 379 0.16 16.44 -17.04
C SER A 379 0.91 16.20 -15.72
N SER A 380 1.01 17.21 -14.85
CA SER A 380 1.53 17.03 -13.49
C SER A 380 0.47 16.51 -12.51
N VAL A 381 -0.83 16.65 -12.84
CA VAL A 381 -1.92 16.18 -11.98
C VAL A 381 -2.08 14.68 -12.13
N THR A 382 -2.15 14.00 -11.00
CA THR A 382 -2.18 12.54 -10.89
C THR A 382 -3.38 11.99 -10.15
N LYS A 383 -4.09 12.83 -9.37
CA LYS A 383 -5.29 12.44 -8.60
C LYS A 383 -6.39 13.51 -8.66
N ILE A 384 -7.64 13.07 -8.80
CA ILE A 384 -8.85 13.91 -8.66
C ILE A 384 -9.63 13.43 -7.44
N GLY A 385 -9.87 14.32 -6.48
CA GLY A 385 -10.49 14.00 -5.19
C GLY A 385 -11.99 13.74 -5.22
N TYR A 386 -12.51 13.36 -4.06
CA TYR A 386 -13.93 13.13 -3.82
C TYR A 386 -14.74 14.40 -4.08
N MET A 387 -15.81 14.28 -4.88
CA MET A 387 -16.67 15.44 -5.20
C MET A 387 -15.91 16.66 -5.77
N ALA A 388 -14.74 16.47 -6.38
CA ALA A 388 -13.90 17.57 -6.86
C ALA A 388 -14.66 18.56 -7.76
N PHE A 389 -15.57 18.08 -8.61
CA PHE A 389 -16.45 18.86 -9.48
C PHE A 389 -17.94 18.63 -9.19
N GLY A 390 -18.27 17.67 -8.33
CA GLY A 390 -19.65 17.38 -7.92
C GLY A 390 -20.20 18.42 -6.92
N SER A 391 -21.51 18.39 -6.66
CA SER A 391 -22.18 19.33 -5.76
C SER A 391 -23.26 18.63 -4.91
N MET A 392 -23.26 18.89 -3.61
CA MET A 392 -24.34 18.54 -2.66
C MET A 392 -24.80 19.79 -1.92
N ASP A 393 -26.06 19.84 -1.48
CA ASP A 393 -26.54 20.89 -0.59
C ASP A 393 -26.28 20.56 0.91
N GLU A 394 -26.58 21.51 1.80
CA GLU A 394 -26.42 21.37 3.26
C GLU A 394 -27.27 20.24 3.87
N SER A 395 -28.25 19.70 3.14
CA SER A 395 -29.09 18.57 3.55
C SER A 395 -28.57 17.21 3.09
N GLY A 396 -27.47 17.21 2.30
CA GLY A 396 -26.91 16.01 1.70
C GLY A 396 -27.67 15.53 0.46
N GLU A 397 -28.54 16.35 -0.11
CA GLU A 397 -29.20 16.07 -1.39
C GLU A 397 -28.35 16.61 -2.55
N TYR A 398 -28.21 15.82 -3.60
CA TYR A 398 -27.46 16.17 -4.79
C TYR A 398 -28.24 17.20 -5.63
N PHE A 399 -27.60 18.33 -5.98
CA PHE A 399 -28.20 19.36 -6.82
C PHE A 399 -27.27 19.69 -8.00
N GLY A 400 -27.80 19.56 -9.22
CA GLY A 400 -27.08 19.83 -10.47
C GLY A 400 -26.69 21.29 -10.63
N ARG A 401 -25.49 21.65 -10.17
CA ARG A 401 -24.93 23.02 -10.26
C ARG A 401 -23.49 23.05 -10.77
N SER A 402 -23.02 22.04 -11.50
CA SER A 402 -21.79 22.18 -12.29
C SER A 402 -22.14 22.68 -13.69
N GLY A 403 -21.49 23.77 -14.11
CA GLY A 403 -21.66 24.32 -15.47
C GLY A 403 -20.80 23.61 -16.52
N LEU A 404 -20.03 22.59 -16.13
CA LEU A 404 -18.97 21.96 -16.93
C LEU A 404 -19.58 21.24 -18.13
N THR A 405 -19.23 21.67 -19.35
CA THR A 405 -19.76 21.08 -20.59
C THR A 405 -18.85 20.01 -21.18
N SER A 406 -17.54 20.10 -20.90
CA SER A 406 -16.56 19.11 -21.34
C SER A 406 -15.38 19.02 -20.38
N ILE A 407 -14.71 17.87 -20.34
CA ILE A 407 -13.46 17.70 -19.61
C ILE A 407 -12.51 16.74 -20.35
N GLU A 408 -11.22 17.05 -20.31
CA GLU A 408 -10.15 16.17 -20.78
C GLU A 408 -9.25 15.79 -19.60
N ILE A 409 -9.22 14.49 -19.29
CA ILE A 409 -8.44 13.90 -18.19
C ILE A 409 -7.14 13.34 -18.79
N PRO A 410 -5.97 13.92 -18.47
CA PRO A 410 -4.70 13.50 -19.05
C PRO A 410 -4.24 12.15 -18.48
N GLY A 411 -3.37 11.46 -19.22
CA GLY A 411 -2.87 10.13 -18.86
C GLY A 411 -2.03 10.09 -17.59
N SER A 412 -1.59 11.25 -17.11
CA SER A 412 -0.93 11.38 -15.82
C SER A 412 -1.87 11.12 -14.63
N VAL A 413 -3.18 11.32 -14.80
CA VAL A 413 -4.17 11.03 -13.75
C VAL A 413 -4.28 9.52 -13.63
N ILE A 414 -3.93 8.99 -12.46
CA ILE A 414 -3.96 7.55 -12.18
C ILE A 414 -5.36 7.17 -11.65
N GLU A 415 -5.95 8.03 -10.83
CA GLU A 415 -7.21 7.79 -10.12
C GLU A 415 -8.19 8.97 -10.24
N ILE A 416 -9.42 8.66 -10.65
CA ILE A 416 -10.58 9.55 -10.53
C ILE A 416 -11.35 9.15 -9.27
N GLY A 417 -11.39 10.03 -8.27
CA GLY A 417 -11.99 9.75 -6.97
C GLY A 417 -13.51 9.51 -6.99
N ASP A 418 -14.02 9.00 -5.88
CA ASP A 418 -15.45 8.75 -5.68
C ASP A 418 -16.27 10.04 -5.91
N SER A 419 -17.38 9.95 -6.64
CA SER A 419 -18.25 11.09 -6.94
C SER A 419 -17.58 12.32 -7.58
N ALA A 420 -16.35 12.20 -8.13
CA ALA A 420 -15.55 13.34 -8.59
C ALA A 420 -16.31 14.30 -9.53
N PHE A 421 -17.15 13.79 -10.42
CA PHE A 421 -17.97 14.52 -11.39
C PHE A 421 -19.48 14.26 -11.21
N SER A 422 -19.92 13.79 -10.04
CA SER A 422 -21.32 13.44 -9.84
C SER A 422 -22.25 14.66 -9.99
N HIS A 423 -23.38 14.48 -10.69
CA HIS A 423 -24.36 15.54 -11.00
C HIS A 423 -23.75 16.75 -11.74
N CYS A 424 -22.75 16.49 -12.58
CA CYS A 424 -22.33 17.40 -13.64
C CYS A 424 -23.32 17.29 -14.81
N ASP A 425 -24.51 17.84 -14.63
CA ASP A 425 -25.66 17.66 -15.53
C ASP A 425 -25.42 18.20 -16.96
N ASP A 426 -24.62 19.26 -17.08
CA ASP A 426 -24.29 19.93 -18.34
C ASP A 426 -23.16 19.21 -19.14
N ILE A 427 -22.50 18.19 -18.59
CA ILE A 427 -21.32 17.59 -19.23
C ILE A 427 -21.71 16.74 -20.42
N GLU A 428 -21.34 17.15 -21.63
CA GLU A 428 -21.69 16.44 -22.86
C GLU A 428 -20.58 15.49 -23.33
N SER A 429 -19.32 15.82 -23.01
CA SER A 429 -18.12 15.14 -23.50
C SER A 429 -17.05 14.96 -22.42
N VAL A 430 -16.67 13.72 -22.18
CA VAL A 430 -15.58 13.34 -21.27
C VAL A 430 -14.53 12.56 -22.06
N LYS A 431 -13.30 13.07 -22.10
CA LYS A 431 -12.15 12.34 -22.67
C LYS A 431 -11.25 11.85 -21.54
N ILE A 432 -11.04 10.54 -21.49
CA ILE A 432 -10.13 9.89 -20.54
C ILE A 432 -8.95 9.34 -21.35
N SER A 433 -7.74 9.80 -21.03
CA SER A 433 -6.51 9.38 -21.73
C SER A 433 -5.94 8.07 -21.16
N ASN A 434 -5.14 7.36 -21.96
CA ASN A 434 -4.40 6.19 -21.49
C ASN A 434 -3.43 6.59 -20.36
N GLY A 435 -3.51 5.87 -19.24
CA GLY A 435 -2.78 6.10 -18.00
C GLY A 435 -3.68 6.16 -16.76
N VAL A 436 -4.96 6.49 -16.93
CA VAL A 436 -5.99 6.35 -15.88
C VAL A 436 -6.24 4.87 -15.61
N THR A 437 -6.11 4.45 -14.35
CA THR A 437 -6.26 3.05 -13.92
C THR A 437 -7.54 2.79 -13.13
N VAL A 438 -8.06 3.79 -12.41
CA VAL A 438 -9.23 3.66 -11.53
C VAL A 438 -10.26 4.75 -11.81
N ILE A 439 -11.53 4.34 -11.94
CA ILE A 439 -12.71 5.22 -11.92
C ILE A 439 -13.51 4.94 -10.64
N GLY A 440 -13.58 5.91 -9.73
CA GLY A 440 -14.22 5.76 -8.42
C GLY A 440 -15.73 5.50 -8.44
N LYS A 441 -16.28 5.15 -7.29
CA LYS A 441 -17.73 4.92 -7.10
C LYS A 441 -18.49 6.21 -7.33
N ASN A 442 -19.63 6.13 -8.02
CA ASN A 442 -20.44 7.30 -8.40
C ASN A 442 -19.69 8.40 -9.18
N ALA A 443 -18.47 8.16 -9.71
CA ALA A 443 -17.60 9.21 -10.26
C ALA A 443 -18.30 10.15 -11.25
N PHE A 444 -19.16 9.63 -12.13
CA PHE A 444 -19.97 10.37 -13.11
C PHE A 444 -21.48 10.15 -12.91
N SER A 445 -21.90 9.75 -11.70
CA SER A 445 -23.31 9.46 -11.42
C SER A 445 -24.16 10.72 -11.56
N GLY A 446 -25.27 10.65 -12.30
CA GLY A 446 -26.20 11.75 -12.51
C GLY A 446 -25.76 12.76 -13.58
N CYS A 447 -24.73 12.47 -14.38
CA CYS A 447 -24.35 13.30 -15.53
C CYS A 447 -25.37 13.17 -16.67
N TYR A 448 -26.49 13.89 -16.60
CA TYR A 448 -27.61 13.75 -17.53
C TYR A 448 -27.29 14.16 -18.98
N GLY A 449 -26.37 15.11 -19.18
CA GLY A 449 -25.93 15.57 -20.50
C GLY A 449 -24.93 14.63 -21.20
N LEU A 450 -24.33 13.67 -20.49
CA LEU A 450 -23.25 12.85 -21.03
C LEU A 450 -23.80 11.90 -22.08
N THR A 451 -23.45 12.10 -23.35
CA THR A 451 -24.06 11.36 -24.48
C THR A 451 -23.31 10.08 -24.87
N SER A 452 -21.98 10.10 -24.73
CA SER A 452 -21.10 8.97 -24.99
C SER A 452 -19.83 9.07 -24.15
N ILE A 453 -19.21 7.93 -23.85
CA ILE A 453 -17.92 7.87 -23.18
C ILE A 453 -17.10 6.68 -23.69
N LYS A 454 -15.79 6.89 -23.84
CA LYS A 454 -14.81 5.85 -24.14
C LYS A 454 -13.91 5.62 -22.94
N ILE A 455 -13.89 4.39 -22.44
CA ILE A 455 -13.02 3.98 -21.34
C ILE A 455 -11.69 3.46 -21.94
N PRO A 456 -10.53 4.05 -21.60
CA PRO A 456 -9.24 3.66 -22.18
C PRO A 456 -8.73 2.31 -21.65
N ASP A 457 -7.81 1.68 -22.40
CA ASP A 457 -7.29 0.34 -22.08
C ASP A 457 -6.40 0.27 -20.84
N SER A 458 -6.03 1.41 -20.28
CA SER A 458 -5.36 1.48 -18.99
C SER A 458 -6.29 1.28 -17.78
N VAL A 459 -7.62 1.42 -17.94
CA VAL A 459 -8.56 1.34 -16.81
C VAL A 459 -8.78 -0.11 -16.40
N THR A 460 -8.38 -0.42 -15.18
CA THR A 460 -8.49 -1.78 -14.61
C THR A 460 -9.65 -1.90 -13.61
N GLU A 461 -10.11 -0.80 -13.03
CA GLU A 461 -11.22 -0.76 -12.06
C GLU A 461 -12.27 0.31 -12.39
N ILE A 462 -13.55 -0.09 -12.38
CA ILE A 462 -14.71 0.80 -12.47
C ILE A 462 -15.61 0.59 -11.24
N GLY A 463 -15.71 1.62 -10.41
CA GLY A 463 -16.47 1.61 -9.17
C GLY A 463 -17.97 1.38 -9.35
N ALA A 464 -18.61 0.92 -8.27
CA ALA A 464 -20.07 0.79 -8.21
C ALA A 464 -20.75 2.15 -8.46
N TYR A 465 -21.89 2.15 -9.15
CA TYR A 465 -22.64 3.36 -9.52
C TYR A 465 -21.89 4.40 -10.37
N ALA A 466 -20.68 4.11 -10.88
CA ALA A 466 -19.81 5.12 -11.51
C ALA A 466 -20.48 5.97 -12.60
N PHE A 467 -21.43 5.41 -13.36
CA PHE A 467 -22.19 6.10 -14.41
C PHE A 467 -23.71 5.98 -14.19
N SER A 468 -24.16 5.79 -12.94
CA SER A 468 -25.60 5.61 -12.70
C SER A 468 -26.37 6.88 -13.01
N TRP A 469 -27.60 6.76 -13.51
CA TRP A 469 -28.48 7.88 -13.87
C TRP A 469 -27.91 8.83 -14.94
N CYS A 470 -26.93 8.42 -15.75
CA CYS A 470 -26.53 9.17 -16.95
C CYS A 470 -27.60 8.99 -18.06
N THR A 471 -28.74 9.67 -17.94
CA THR A 471 -29.89 9.44 -18.82
C THR A 471 -29.66 9.82 -20.28
N GLY A 472 -28.74 10.75 -20.57
CA GLY A 472 -28.34 11.11 -21.93
C GLY A 472 -27.40 10.11 -22.60
N LEU A 473 -26.86 9.15 -21.85
CA LEU A 473 -25.82 8.23 -22.33
C LEU A 473 -26.43 7.21 -23.30
N THR A 474 -26.11 7.34 -24.59
CA THR A 474 -26.68 6.49 -25.66
C THR A 474 -25.74 5.38 -26.10
N ASN A 475 -24.43 5.58 -25.95
CA ASN A 475 -23.38 4.65 -26.33
C ASN A 475 -22.20 4.68 -25.34
N ILE A 476 -21.60 3.52 -25.08
CA ILE A 476 -20.48 3.36 -24.15
C ILE A 476 -19.50 2.37 -24.76
N ASP A 477 -18.24 2.76 -24.88
CA ASP A 477 -17.15 1.89 -25.30
C ASP A 477 -16.34 1.46 -24.06
N ILE A 478 -16.55 0.21 -23.62
CA ILE A 478 -15.87 -0.38 -22.47
C ILE A 478 -14.55 -0.96 -22.95
N SER A 479 -13.46 -0.65 -22.24
CA SER A 479 -12.13 -1.16 -22.53
C SER A 479 -12.05 -2.70 -22.50
N LYS A 480 -11.14 -3.25 -23.32
CA LYS A 480 -10.81 -4.68 -23.34
C LYS A 480 -10.08 -5.18 -22.09
N SER A 481 -9.46 -4.31 -21.30
CA SER A 481 -8.71 -4.68 -20.09
C SER A 481 -9.59 -4.80 -18.84
N VAL A 482 -10.84 -4.32 -18.89
CA VAL A 482 -11.81 -4.42 -17.79
C VAL A 482 -12.21 -5.89 -17.57
N THR A 483 -12.02 -6.37 -16.34
CA THR A 483 -12.35 -7.75 -15.95
C THR A 483 -13.70 -7.87 -15.23
N GLU A 484 -14.18 -6.80 -14.59
CA GLU A 484 -15.48 -6.74 -13.91
C GLU A 484 -16.20 -5.40 -14.14
N ILE A 485 -17.50 -5.45 -14.44
CA ILE A 485 -18.40 -4.30 -14.38
C ILE A 485 -19.04 -4.27 -12.99
N GLY A 486 -18.83 -3.20 -12.23
CA GLY A 486 -19.34 -3.06 -10.86
C GLY A 486 -20.87 -3.12 -10.72
N GLY A 487 -21.35 -3.26 -9.48
CA GLY A 487 -22.79 -3.21 -9.18
C GLY A 487 -23.36 -1.80 -9.42
N TRP A 488 -24.58 -1.73 -9.95
CA TRP A 488 -25.29 -0.48 -10.28
C TRP A 488 -24.56 0.48 -11.23
N THR A 489 -23.43 0.10 -11.83
CA THR A 489 -22.52 1.00 -12.57
C THR A 489 -23.21 1.87 -13.63
N PHE A 490 -24.16 1.33 -14.39
CA PHE A 490 -24.95 2.03 -15.41
C PHE A 490 -26.45 2.03 -15.08
N SER A 491 -26.83 1.82 -13.80
CA SER A 491 -28.24 1.75 -13.43
C SER A 491 -28.94 3.07 -13.72
N GLY A 492 -30.12 3.04 -14.33
CA GLY A 492 -30.91 4.23 -14.66
C GLY A 492 -30.42 5.01 -15.88
N CYS A 493 -29.47 4.49 -16.66
CA CYS A 493 -29.08 5.07 -17.95
C CYS A 493 -30.17 4.82 -19.00
N THR A 494 -31.25 5.60 -18.94
CA THR A 494 -32.46 5.40 -19.75
C THR A 494 -32.28 5.68 -21.23
N GLY A 495 -31.23 6.41 -21.64
CA GLY A 495 -30.89 6.66 -23.05
C GLY A 495 -30.09 5.54 -23.72
N LEU A 496 -29.53 4.60 -22.95
CA LEU A 496 -28.66 3.55 -23.47
C LEU A 496 -29.48 2.56 -24.30
N THR A 497 -29.17 2.41 -25.59
CA THR A 497 -29.96 1.57 -26.52
C THR A 497 -29.33 0.21 -26.78
N SER A 498 -28.00 0.17 -26.82
CA SER A 498 -27.21 -1.03 -26.99
C SER A 498 -25.92 -0.98 -26.17
N ILE A 499 -25.42 -2.14 -25.77
CA ILE A 499 -24.10 -2.26 -25.12
C ILE A 499 -23.37 -3.49 -25.65
N MET A 500 -22.08 -3.32 -25.97
CA MET A 500 -21.16 -4.41 -26.31
C MET A 500 -20.27 -4.66 -25.11
N ILE A 501 -20.32 -5.86 -24.56
CA ILE A 501 -19.43 -6.26 -23.46
C ILE A 501 -18.15 -6.86 -24.07
N PRO A 502 -16.95 -6.37 -23.71
CA PRO A 502 -15.71 -6.84 -24.32
C PRO A 502 -15.29 -8.24 -23.83
N ASN A 503 -14.57 -8.98 -24.67
CA ASN A 503 -14.10 -10.37 -24.42
C ASN A 503 -13.16 -10.54 -23.19
N GLY A 504 -12.75 -9.47 -22.53
CA GLY A 504 -11.97 -9.52 -21.27
C GLY A 504 -12.84 -9.54 -20.01
N VAL A 505 -14.12 -9.16 -20.10
CA VAL A 505 -15.01 -9.07 -18.94
C VAL A 505 -15.41 -10.48 -18.51
N LEU A 506 -15.15 -10.78 -17.24
CA LEU A 506 -15.50 -12.03 -16.58
C LEU A 506 -16.81 -11.90 -15.80
N LYS A 507 -17.11 -10.71 -15.25
CA LYS A 507 -18.24 -10.50 -14.35
C LYS A 507 -19.01 -9.21 -14.60
N ILE A 508 -20.34 -9.28 -14.52
CA ILE A 508 -21.27 -8.15 -14.49
C ILE A 508 -21.91 -8.09 -13.09
N GLY A 509 -21.82 -6.95 -12.41
CA GLY A 509 -22.30 -6.75 -11.05
C GLY A 509 -23.82 -6.70 -10.90
N ALA A 510 -24.31 -6.76 -9.65
CA ALA A 510 -25.75 -6.67 -9.37
C ALA A 510 -26.28 -5.29 -9.77
N TYR A 511 -27.45 -5.25 -10.42
CA TYR A 511 -28.12 -4.04 -10.90
C TYR A 511 -27.30 -3.20 -11.91
N ALA A 512 -26.22 -3.75 -12.47
CA ALA A 512 -25.27 -3.00 -13.32
C ALA A 512 -25.93 -2.14 -14.41
N PHE A 513 -26.98 -2.63 -15.06
CA PHE A 513 -27.78 -1.95 -16.08
C PHE A 513 -29.27 -1.86 -15.69
N SER A 514 -29.59 -1.94 -14.39
CA SER A 514 -30.99 -1.91 -13.95
C SER A 514 -31.65 -0.59 -14.30
N GLU A 515 -32.90 -0.61 -14.75
CA GLU A 515 -33.70 0.54 -15.19
C GLU A 515 -33.14 1.26 -16.43
N CYS A 516 -32.27 0.61 -17.22
CA CYS A 516 -31.95 1.05 -18.59
C CYS A 516 -33.11 0.76 -19.54
N SER A 517 -34.18 1.56 -19.46
CA SER A 517 -35.46 1.29 -20.13
C SER A 517 -35.40 1.27 -21.67
N SER A 518 -34.43 1.96 -22.28
CA SER A 518 -34.25 1.95 -23.75
C SER A 518 -33.30 0.87 -24.25
N LEU A 519 -32.71 0.09 -23.34
CA LEU A 519 -31.75 -0.94 -23.69
C LEU A 519 -32.48 -2.12 -24.32
N VAL A 520 -32.28 -2.30 -25.63
CA VAL A 520 -32.93 -3.31 -26.46
C VAL A 520 -31.96 -4.35 -27.01
N ASN A 521 -30.65 -4.04 -27.01
CA ASN A 521 -29.63 -4.97 -27.49
C ASN A 521 -28.45 -5.06 -26.50
N VAL A 522 -27.99 -6.26 -26.20
CA VAL A 522 -26.84 -6.51 -25.33
C VAL A 522 -26.06 -7.67 -25.93
N GLU A 523 -24.78 -7.45 -26.26
CA GLU A 523 -23.89 -8.52 -26.72
C GLU A 523 -23.02 -8.97 -25.55
N ILE A 524 -23.25 -10.21 -25.08
CA ILE A 524 -22.50 -10.80 -23.96
C ILE A 524 -21.52 -11.85 -24.50
N PRO A 525 -20.19 -11.61 -24.40
CA PRO A 525 -19.19 -12.54 -24.89
C PRO A 525 -19.15 -13.82 -24.05
N ASN A 526 -18.44 -14.83 -24.53
CA ASN A 526 -18.28 -16.09 -23.79
C ASN A 526 -17.35 -15.98 -22.58
N SER A 527 -16.56 -14.90 -22.50
CA SER A 527 -15.71 -14.61 -21.35
C SER A 527 -16.51 -14.27 -20.09
N VAL A 528 -17.74 -13.76 -20.23
CA VAL A 528 -18.58 -13.43 -19.09
C VAL A 528 -19.08 -14.71 -18.44
N ILE A 529 -18.48 -15.01 -17.30
CA ILE A 529 -18.78 -16.17 -16.46
C ILE A 529 -19.78 -15.83 -15.35
N THR A 530 -20.12 -14.54 -15.11
CA THR A 530 -21.00 -14.15 -14.01
C THR A 530 -21.85 -12.91 -14.32
N ILE A 531 -23.15 -12.94 -14.00
CA ILE A 531 -24.07 -11.79 -14.11
C ILE A 531 -24.88 -11.63 -12.81
N GLY A 532 -24.79 -10.43 -12.21
CA GLY A 532 -25.36 -10.01 -10.94
C GLY A 532 -26.89 -9.97 -10.85
N ARG A 533 -27.43 -9.92 -9.62
CA ARG A 533 -28.88 -9.78 -9.36
C ARG A 533 -29.46 -8.60 -10.10
N ASP A 534 -30.58 -8.76 -10.80
CA ASP A 534 -31.28 -7.67 -11.48
C ASP A 534 -30.33 -6.82 -12.36
N ALA A 535 -29.22 -7.39 -12.86
CA ALA A 535 -28.24 -6.64 -13.66
C ALA A 535 -28.90 -5.96 -14.87
N PHE A 536 -29.98 -6.53 -15.40
CA PHE A 536 -30.79 -5.96 -16.49
C PHE A 536 -32.27 -5.80 -16.07
N GLY A 537 -32.53 -5.66 -14.77
CA GLY A 537 -33.89 -5.48 -14.26
C GLY A 537 -34.51 -4.19 -14.80
N GLY A 538 -35.73 -4.22 -15.32
CA GLY A 538 -36.35 -3.02 -15.91
C GLY A 538 -35.88 -2.66 -17.34
N CYS A 539 -34.96 -3.43 -17.94
CA CYS A 539 -34.57 -3.25 -19.35
C CYS A 539 -35.61 -3.80 -20.33
N ASN A 540 -35.71 -3.19 -21.52
CA ASN A 540 -36.64 -3.60 -22.58
C ASN A 540 -36.02 -4.63 -23.56
N LEU A 541 -35.35 -5.64 -23.03
CA LEU A 541 -34.67 -6.66 -23.84
C LEU A 541 -35.67 -7.64 -24.48
N PRO A 542 -35.47 -8.04 -25.75
CA PRO A 542 -36.28 -9.06 -26.42
C PRO A 542 -36.01 -10.45 -25.84
N GLU A 543 -36.98 -11.36 -26.00
CA GLU A 543 -37.00 -12.64 -25.29
C GLU A 543 -35.83 -13.56 -25.66
N ASN A 544 -35.34 -13.50 -26.90
CA ASN A 544 -34.16 -14.24 -27.33
C ASN A 544 -32.89 -13.82 -26.58
N ILE A 545 -32.69 -12.51 -26.35
CA ILE A 545 -31.56 -11.99 -25.57
C ILE A 545 -31.74 -12.32 -24.09
N LYS A 546 -32.95 -12.17 -23.54
CA LYS A 546 -33.25 -12.60 -22.16
C LYS A 546 -32.94 -14.08 -21.95
N ASN A 547 -33.25 -14.93 -22.93
CA ASN A 547 -32.93 -16.35 -22.91
C ASN A 547 -31.42 -16.58 -22.99
N GLU A 548 -30.71 -15.89 -23.89
CA GLU A 548 -29.24 -15.96 -24.00
C GLU A 548 -28.55 -15.60 -22.68
N ILE A 549 -28.92 -14.46 -22.09
CA ILE A 549 -28.45 -14.00 -20.76
C ILE A 549 -28.77 -15.04 -19.67
N SER A 550 -29.93 -15.70 -19.77
CA SER A 550 -30.35 -16.73 -18.81
C SER A 550 -29.67 -18.09 -19.02
N THR A 551 -29.04 -18.33 -20.17
CA THR A 551 -28.35 -19.59 -20.53
C THR A 551 -26.85 -19.60 -20.26
N LYS A 552 -26.24 -18.45 -19.97
CA LYS A 552 -24.82 -18.37 -19.57
C LYS A 552 -24.63 -18.99 -18.17
N PRO A 553 -23.52 -19.71 -17.91
CA PRO A 553 -23.28 -20.40 -16.64
C PRO A 553 -23.25 -19.44 -15.44
N GLU A 554 -23.68 -19.97 -14.31
CA GLU A 554 -24.10 -19.32 -13.06
C GLU A 554 -23.12 -18.33 -12.43
N TYR A 555 -23.64 -17.28 -11.77
CA TYR A 555 -23.25 -16.78 -10.41
C TYR A 555 -23.94 -15.45 -10.00
N ALA A 556 -25.22 -15.21 -10.32
CA ALA A 556 -26.12 -14.44 -9.44
C ALA A 556 -27.59 -14.57 -9.86
N SER A 557 -28.47 -14.35 -8.88
CA SER A 557 -29.95 -14.32 -8.95
C SER A 557 -30.51 -13.76 -10.27
N ASN A 558 -31.64 -14.35 -10.71
CA ASN A 558 -32.42 -13.94 -11.88
C ASN A 558 -32.34 -12.42 -12.11
N PRO A 559 -32.04 -11.95 -13.33
CA PRO A 559 -32.11 -10.53 -13.67
C PRO A 559 -33.52 -9.92 -13.50
N PHE A 560 -34.51 -10.73 -13.08
CA PHE A 560 -35.88 -10.34 -12.76
C PHE A 560 -36.33 -10.88 -11.38
N SER A 561 -36.91 -10.02 -10.54
CA SER A 561 -37.26 -10.21 -9.10
C SER A 561 -37.96 -11.54 -8.68
N THR A 562 -37.69 -11.98 -7.44
CA THR A 562 -38.31 -13.14 -6.74
C THR A 562 -39.17 -12.76 -5.53
N LYS A 563 -39.42 -11.47 -5.33
CA LYS A 563 -40.18 -10.93 -4.18
C LYS A 563 -41.66 -11.35 -4.27
N VAL A 564 -42.22 -11.86 -3.17
CA VAL A 564 -43.66 -12.12 -3.07
C VAL A 564 -44.38 -10.78 -2.87
N THR A 565 -45.25 -10.39 -3.79
CA THR A 565 -46.05 -9.16 -3.67
C THR A 565 -47.34 -9.39 -2.88
N LYS A 566 -48.07 -8.32 -2.57
CA LYS A 566 -49.42 -8.44 -2.01
C LYS A 566 -50.36 -9.11 -3.01
N GLU A 567 -50.28 -8.76 -4.30
CA GLU A 567 -51.11 -9.40 -5.33
C GLU A 567 -50.83 -10.90 -5.42
N ASP A 568 -49.56 -11.32 -5.37
CA ASP A 568 -49.17 -12.73 -5.36
C ASP A 568 -49.90 -13.51 -4.24
N LEU A 569 -50.02 -12.91 -3.04
CA LEU A 569 -50.67 -13.53 -1.88
C LEU A 569 -52.20 -13.49 -1.95
N ASP A 570 -52.76 -12.46 -2.57
CA ASP A 570 -54.21 -12.29 -2.72
C ASP A 570 -54.80 -13.30 -3.73
N VAL A 571 -54.02 -13.73 -4.71
CA VAL A 571 -54.41 -14.75 -5.72
C VAL A 571 -53.81 -16.14 -5.46
N ALA A 572 -53.11 -16.32 -4.33
CA ALA A 572 -52.46 -17.56 -3.97
C ALA A 572 -53.47 -18.70 -3.73
N VAL A 573 -53.06 -19.92 -4.05
CA VAL A 573 -53.82 -21.12 -3.69
C VAL A 573 -53.24 -21.72 -2.41
N GLU A 574 -54.10 -22.07 -1.47
CA GLU A 574 -53.71 -22.59 -0.15
C GLU A 574 -53.96 -24.11 -0.07
N ASP A 575 -53.03 -24.86 0.54
CA ASP A 575 -53.21 -26.29 0.81
C ASP A 575 -53.85 -26.57 2.19
N GLU A 576 -54.04 -27.85 2.51
CA GLU A 576 -54.67 -28.31 3.75
C GLU A 576 -53.88 -27.95 5.03
N LEU A 577 -52.58 -27.63 4.89
CA LEU A 577 -51.71 -27.23 5.98
C LEU A 577 -51.60 -25.71 6.10
N GLY A 578 -52.32 -24.95 5.26
CA GLY A 578 -52.30 -23.49 5.25
C GLY A 578 -51.10 -22.88 4.53
N VAL A 579 -50.42 -23.65 3.65
CA VAL A 579 -49.29 -23.18 2.85
C VAL A 579 -49.81 -22.60 1.54
N LYS A 580 -49.31 -21.42 1.18
CA LYS A 580 -49.71 -20.63 0.01
C LYS A 580 -48.75 -20.82 -1.16
N TYR A 581 -49.31 -21.04 -2.34
CA TYR A 581 -48.60 -21.30 -3.59
C TYR A 581 -49.10 -20.40 -4.72
N SER A 582 -48.29 -20.24 -5.76
CA SER A 582 -48.73 -19.62 -7.01
C SER A 582 -49.79 -20.48 -7.71
N LYS A 583 -50.61 -19.84 -8.53
CA LYS A 583 -51.74 -20.48 -9.25
C LYS A 583 -51.31 -21.63 -10.18
N ASP A 584 -50.10 -21.54 -10.72
CA ASP A 584 -49.47 -22.57 -11.56
C ASP A 584 -48.75 -23.67 -10.77
N TRP A 585 -48.76 -23.59 -9.43
CA TRP A 585 -48.08 -24.50 -8.51
C TRP A 585 -46.56 -24.60 -8.69
N LYS A 586 -45.94 -23.59 -9.32
CA LYS A 586 -44.48 -23.55 -9.52
C LYS A 586 -43.72 -22.84 -8.40
N ARG A 587 -44.39 -21.99 -7.61
CA ARG A 587 -43.77 -21.23 -6.51
C ARG A 587 -44.45 -21.54 -5.18
N LEU A 588 -43.65 -21.81 -4.13
CA LEU A 588 -44.11 -21.74 -2.74
C LEU A 588 -43.94 -20.29 -2.29
N LEU A 589 -45.05 -19.63 -1.96
CA LEU A 589 -45.10 -18.20 -1.66
C LEU A 589 -44.95 -17.94 -0.15
N LYS A 590 -45.69 -18.67 0.68
CA LYS A 590 -45.68 -18.49 2.14
C LYS A 590 -46.17 -19.73 2.89
N ALA A 591 -45.43 -20.16 3.91
CA ALA A 591 -45.76 -21.28 4.77
C ALA A 591 -46.67 -20.87 5.94
N ASN A 592 -47.31 -21.88 6.54
CA ASN A 592 -47.96 -21.75 7.84
C ASN A 592 -46.91 -21.85 8.95
N PHE A 593 -46.74 -20.79 9.75
CA PHE A 593 -45.72 -20.78 10.81
C PHE A 593 -46.01 -21.72 11.99
N SER A 594 -47.20 -22.34 12.01
CA SER A 594 -47.58 -23.37 12.99
C SER A 594 -47.22 -24.79 12.56
N LEU A 595 -46.52 -24.98 11.43
CA LEU A 595 -46.05 -26.30 10.99
C LEU A 595 -45.19 -26.96 12.07
N LYS A 596 -45.46 -28.24 12.36
CA LYS A 596 -44.78 -29.05 13.39
C LYS A 596 -44.23 -30.34 12.79
N GLY A 597 -43.09 -30.80 13.28
CA GLY A 597 -42.52 -32.09 12.87
C GLY A 597 -41.89 -32.05 11.48
N GLU A 598 -42.08 -33.09 10.68
CA GLU A 598 -41.55 -33.17 9.31
C GLU A 598 -42.50 -32.51 8.31
N TYR A 599 -41.94 -31.71 7.38
CA TYR A 599 -42.69 -31.09 6.30
C TYR A 599 -42.11 -31.44 4.93
N TYR A 600 -42.99 -31.88 4.03
CA TYR A 600 -42.65 -32.25 2.65
C TYR A 600 -43.20 -31.19 1.70
N VAL A 601 -42.32 -30.46 1.02
CA VAL A 601 -42.74 -29.47 0.02
C VAL A 601 -43.39 -30.19 -1.16
N ARG A 602 -44.51 -29.63 -1.65
CA ARG A 602 -45.29 -30.21 -2.75
C ARG A 602 -44.43 -30.46 -3.99
N LYS A 603 -44.56 -31.65 -4.60
CA LYS A 603 -43.92 -31.99 -5.90
C LYS A 603 -44.32 -31.00 -7.00
N GLY A 604 -43.37 -30.66 -7.87
CA GLY A 604 -43.56 -29.75 -8.99
C GLY A 604 -43.22 -28.28 -8.70
N ILE A 605 -42.89 -27.95 -7.45
CA ILE A 605 -42.39 -26.64 -7.04
C ILE A 605 -40.99 -26.44 -7.62
N VAL A 606 -40.81 -25.32 -8.33
CA VAL A 606 -39.54 -24.91 -8.95
C VAL A 606 -38.82 -23.90 -8.06
N THR A 607 -39.56 -23.02 -7.35
CA THR A 607 -38.99 -21.95 -6.53
C THR A 607 -39.64 -21.87 -5.14
N ILE A 608 -38.81 -21.83 -4.10
CA ILE A 608 -39.22 -21.39 -2.75
C ILE A 608 -38.93 -19.88 -2.66
N SER A 609 -39.97 -19.09 -2.42
CA SER A 609 -39.87 -17.62 -2.49
C SER A 609 -39.14 -17.01 -1.30
N ASN A 610 -38.77 -15.73 -1.44
CA ASN A 610 -38.14 -14.98 -0.36
C ASN A 610 -39.07 -14.94 0.88
N TYR A 611 -38.49 -15.14 2.06
CA TYR A 611 -39.23 -15.19 3.33
C TYR A 611 -40.36 -16.24 3.37
N ALA A 612 -40.29 -17.32 2.58
CA ALA A 612 -41.38 -18.28 2.51
C ALA A 612 -41.78 -18.85 3.89
N PHE A 613 -40.82 -19.13 4.77
CA PHE A 613 -41.05 -19.74 6.10
C PHE A 613 -40.80 -18.76 7.25
N CYS A 614 -40.66 -17.46 6.96
CA CYS A 614 -40.49 -16.42 7.97
C CYS A 614 -41.19 -15.10 7.59
N GLY A 615 -41.27 -14.15 8.52
CA GLY A 615 -41.90 -12.85 8.25
C GLY A 615 -41.60 -11.80 9.31
N TYR A 616 -41.88 -10.55 8.96
CA TYR A 616 -41.78 -9.39 9.85
C TYR A 616 -43.11 -9.16 10.58
N SER A 617 -43.07 -9.09 11.91
CA SER A 617 -44.20 -8.58 12.69
C SER A 617 -44.28 -7.06 12.56
N ARG A 618 -45.42 -6.51 12.12
CA ARG A 618 -45.66 -5.06 12.06
C ARG A 618 -45.76 -4.38 13.43
N SER A 619 -45.88 -5.13 14.53
CA SER A 619 -46.21 -4.56 15.84
C SER A 619 -45.00 -4.24 16.73
N ARG A 620 -43.81 -4.78 16.44
CA ARG A 620 -42.54 -4.45 17.12
C ARG A 620 -41.40 -4.76 16.14
N PHE A 621 -40.64 -3.75 15.71
CA PHE A 621 -39.54 -3.82 14.74
C PHE A 621 -38.35 -4.76 15.13
N THR A 622 -38.52 -5.66 16.11
CA THR A 622 -37.43 -6.46 16.71
C THR A 622 -37.72 -7.96 16.85
N HIS A 623 -38.88 -8.49 16.45
CA HIS A 623 -39.17 -9.93 16.52
C HIS A 623 -39.54 -10.52 15.14
N PHE A 624 -38.69 -11.42 14.65
CA PHE A 624 -38.97 -12.27 13.49
C PHE A 624 -39.96 -13.38 13.88
N ILE A 625 -40.98 -13.61 13.06
CA ILE A 625 -41.87 -14.77 13.20
C ILE A 625 -41.42 -15.80 12.15
N ALA A 626 -41.16 -17.03 12.55
CA ALA A 626 -40.71 -18.11 11.68
C ALA A 626 -41.43 -19.43 12.02
N CYS A 627 -41.22 -20.48 11.22
CA CYS A 627 -41.70 -21.83 11.55
C CYS A 627 -40.91 -22.42 12.72
N GLU A 628 -41.32 -22.11 13.96
CA GLU A 628 -40.54 -22.43 15.17
C GLU A 628 -40.58 -23.91 15.60
N TYR A 629 -41.51 -24.72 15.05
CA TYR A 629 -41.72 -26.11 15.46
C TYR A 629 -41.44 -27.14 14.36
N MET A 630 -41.03 -26.69 13.16
CA MET A 630 -40.69 -27.56 12.05
C MET A 630 -39.29 -28.15 12.27
N THR A 631 -39.20 -29.48 12.35
CA THR A 631 -37.97 -30.21 12.70
C THR A 631 -37.22 -30.76 11.50
N ARG A 632 -37.90 -31.06 10.39
CA ARG A 632 -37.28 -31.58 9.16
C ARG A 632 -38.01 -31.05 7.94
N LEU A 633 -37.25 -30.66 6.92
CA LEU A 633 -37.77 -30.15 5.65
C LEU A 633 -37.28 -31.01 4.49
N VAL A 634 -38.19 -31.46 3.63
CA VAL A 634 -37.85 -32.19 2.41
C VAL A 634 -38.31 -31.39 1.18
N ILE A 635 -37.35 -30.91 0.39
CA ILE A 635 -37.61 -30.19 -0.86
C ILE A 635 -37.58 -31.19 -2.02
N PRO A 636 -38.60 -31.24 -2.89
CA PRO A 636 -38.71 -32.24 -3.95
C PRO A 636 -37.82 -31.92 -5.16
N ASP A 637 -37.42 -32.97 -5.87
CA ASP A 637 -36.76 -32.85 -7.17
C ASP A 637 -37.51 -31.93 -8.14
N GLY A 638 -36.75 -31.14 -8.89
CA GLY A 638 -37.27 -30.09 -9.77
C GLY A 638 -37.32 -28.71 -9.13
N CYS A 639 -37.13 -28.60 -7.81
CA CYS A 639 -36.85 -27.31 -7.19
C CYS A 639 -35.45 -26.86 -7.58
N THR A 640 -35.35 -25.70 -8.23
CA THR A 640 -34.08 -25.13 -8.70
C THR A 640 -33.61 -23.97 -7.83
N ARG A 641 -34.51 -23.36 -7.03
CA ARG A 641 -34.26 -22.06 -6.39
C ARG A 641 -34.84 -21.96 -4.98
N ILE A 642 -34.00 -21.58 -4.02
CA ILE A 642 -34.36 -21.19 -2.65
C ILE A 642 -34.12 -19.68 -2.47
N GLY A 643 -35.16 -18.95 -2.04
CA GLY A 643 -35.16 -17.50 -1.93
C GLY A 643 -34.39 -16.92 -0.73
N TYR A 644 -34.22 -15.60 -0.75
CA TYR A 644 -33.65 -14.80 0.33
C TYR A 644 -34.40 -15.02 1.65
N SER A 645 -33.68 -15.26 2.75
CA SER A 645 -34.27 -15.52 4.08
C SER A 645 -35.37 -16.59 4.10
N ALA A 646 -35.38 -17.52 3.13
CA ALA A 646 -36.50 -18.46 2.95
C ALA A 646 -36.86 -19.21 4.25
N PHE A 647 -35.87 -19.59 5.06
CA PHE A 647 -36.01 -20.35 6.30
C PHE A 647 -35.40 -19.64 7.52
N ARG A 648 -35.16 -18.33 7.44
CA ARG A 648 -34.55 -17.56 8.53
C ARG A 648 -35.31 -17.76 9.84
N GLY A 649 -34.59 -18.11 10.90
CA GLY A 649 -35.12 -18.27 12.25
C GLY A 649 -35.95 -19.53 12.48
N CYS A 650 -35.92 -20.53 11.60
CA CYS A 650 -36.54 -21.84 11.85
C CYS A 650 -35.74 -22.62 12.90
N ARG A 651 -35.84 -22.22 14.18
CA ARG A 651 -34.95 -22.65 15.27
C ARG A 651 -34.98 -24.14 15.58
N ALA A 652 -36.10 -24.82 15.36
CA ALA A 652 -36.25 -26.26 15.60
C ALA A 652 -35.79 -27.14 14.42
N LEU A 653 -35.44 -26.54 13.28
CA LEU A 653 -35.08 -27.28 12.07
C LEU A 653 -33.74 -28.00 12.28
N THR A 654 -33.77 -29.34 12.27
CA THR A 654 -32.60 -30.20 12.52
C THR A 654 -31.95 -30.71 11.23
N SER A 655 -32.73 -30.91 10.18
CA SER A 655 -32.25 -31.39 8.88
C SER A 655 -33.07 -30.86 7.71
N VAL A 656 -32.40 -30.65 6.58
CA VAL A 656 -33.00 -30.20 5.33
C VAL A 656 -32.48 -31.06 4.19
N VAL A 657 -33.38 -31.62 3.39
CA VAL A 657 -33.04 -32.31 2.14
C VAL A 657 -33.20 -31.34 0.99
N ILE A 658 -32.09 -30.92 0.39
CA ILE A 658 -32.05 -30.07 -0.81
C ILE A 658 -31.84 -30.98 -2.04
N PRO A 659 -32.70 -30.93 -3.07
CA PRO A 659 -32.57 -31.81 -4.22
C PRO A 659 -31.40 -31.38 -5.11
N ALA A 660 -30.83 -32.34 -5.84
CA ALA A 660 -29.71 -32.14 -6.77
C ALA A 660 -30.00 -31.11 -7.87
N SER A 661 -31.29 -30.89 -8.19
CA SER A 661 -31.74 -29.86 -9.14
C SER A 661 -31.57 -28.43 -8.64
N THR A 662 -31.28 -28.23 -7.35
CA THR A 662 -31.13 -26.89 -6.77
C THR A 662 -29.84 -26.26 -7.26
N THR A 663 -29.97 -25.11 -7.92
CA THR A 663 -28.84 -24.35 -8.44
C THR A 663 -28.57 -23.09 -7.64
N ARG A 664 -29.53 -22.64 -6.81
CA ARG A 664 -29.45 -21.35 -6.12
C ARG A 664 -30.01 -21.39 -4.71
N ILE A 665 -29.22 -20.92 -3.74
CA ILE A 665 -29.62 -20.65 -2.36
C ILE A 665 -29.39 -19.16 -2.05
N GLY A 666 -30.47 -18.46 -1.71
CA GLY A 666 -30.44 -17.03 -1.44
C GLY A 666 -29.72 -16.67 -0.14
N ALA A 667 -29.25 -15.41 -0.06
CA ALA A 667 -28.65 -14.86 1.15
C ALA A 667 -29.60 -15.01 2.36
N TYR A 668 -29.02 -15.23 3.54
CA TYR A 668 -29.73 -15.42 4.82
C TYR A 668 -30.71 -16.60 4.85
N ALA A 669 -30.71 -17.49 3.84
CA ALA A 669 -31.76 -18.51 3.69
C ALA A 669 -31.94 -19.39 4.93
N PHE A 670 -30.88 -19.74 5.64
CA PHE A 670 -30.89 -20.56 6.86
C PHE A 670 -30.38 -19.80 8.10
N GLU A 671 -30.30 -18.46 8.06
CA GLU A 671 -29.82 -17.68 9.20
C GLU A 671 -30.63 -17.99 10.46
N GLY A 672 -29.96 -18.32 11.56
CA GLY A 672 -30.57 -18.58 12.86
C GLY A 672 -31.31 -19.91 12.97
N CYS A 673 -31.09 -20.87 12.05
CA CYS A 673 -31.53 -22.26 12.20
C CYS A 673 -30.66 -22.98 13.24
N GLN A 674 -30.83 -22.63 14.52
CA GLN A 674 -29.92 -22.99 15.60
C GLN A 674 -29.77 -24.50 15.85
N SER A 675 -30.78 -25.30 15.53
CA SER A 675 -30.77 -26.75 15.71
C SER A 675 -30.32 -27.53 14.47
N LEU A 676 -29.97 -26.86 13.36
CA LEU A 676 -29.59 -27.54 12.11
C LEU A 676 -28.25 -28.25 12.31
N GLU A 677 -28.23 -29.58 12.23
CA GLU A 677 -27.05 -30.40 12.56
C GLU A 677 -26.14 -30.66 11.36
N SER A 678 -26.76 -30.87 10.19
CA SER A 678 -26.09 -31.13 8.91
C SER A 678 -26.94 -30.62 7.75
N ILE A 679 -26.30 -30.21 6.67
CA ILE A 679 -26.96 -29.86 5.41
C ILE A 679 -26.04 -30.18 4.25
N GLU A 680 -26.57 -30.86 3.24
CA GLU A 680 -25.86 -31.15 2.00
C GLU A 680 -26.18 -30.06 0.97
N ILE A 681 -25.14 -29.42 0.45
CA ILE A 681 -25.24 -28.40 -0.60
C ILE A 681 -25.05 -29.12 -1.95
N PRO A 682 -26.04 -29.09 -2.86
CA PRO A 682 -25.89 -29.74 -4.16
C PRO A 682 -24.76 -29.15 -4.99
N ASN A 683 -24.13 -29.97 -5.83
CA ASN A 683 -23.08 -29.52 -6.76
C ASN A 683 -23.56 -28.47 -7.77
N GLY A 684 -24.87 -28.34 -8.03
CA GLY A 684 -25.40 -27.25 -8.85
C GLY A 684 -25.39 -25.89 -8.13
N VAL A 685 -25.20 -25.85 -6.81
CA VAL A 685 -25.14 -24.60 -6.05
C VAL A 685 -23.73 -24.05 -6.11
N MET A 686 -23.61 -23.07 -6.99
CA MET A 686 -22.36 -22.41 -7.28
C MET A 686 -21.88 -21.54 -6.09
N ARG A 687 -22.72 -20.73 -5.42
CA ARG A 687 -22.27 -19.85 -4.31
C ARG A 687 -22.98 -20.11 -3.00
N ILE A 688 -22.25 -19.99 -1.88
CA ILE A 688 -22.86 -19.70 -0.58
C ILE A 688 -23.00 -18.19 -0.44
N SER A 689 -24.24 -17.70 -0.53
CA SER A 689 -24.57 -16.28 -0.44
C SER A 689 -24.33 -15.71 0.97
N ASN A 690 -24.33 -14.37 1.07
CA ASN A 690 -24.10 -13.67 2.34
C ASN A 690 -24.99 -14.21 3.47
N SER A 691 -24.38 -14.48 4.63
CA SER A 691 -25.07 -14.89 5.86
C SER A 691 -25.96 -16.14 5.74
N THR A 692 -25.78 -16.98 4.73
CA THR A 692 -26.69 -18.11 4.45
C THR A 692 -26.90 -19.03 5.66
N PHE A 693 -25.83 -19.36 6.41
CA PHE A 693 -25.85 -20.23 7.58
C PHE A 693 -25.55 -19.50 8.89
N LYS A 694 -25.52 -18.17 8.90
CA LYS A 694 -25.19 -17.38 10.10
C LYS A 694 -26.02 -17.84 11.31
N GLY A 695 -25.36 -18.19 12.41
CA GLY A 695 -25.98 -18.62 13.67
C GLY A 695 -26.56 -20.03 13.68
N CYS A 696 -26.20 -20.91 12.73
CA CYS A 696 -26.51 -22.34 12.79
C CYS A 696 -25.62 -23.05 13.82
N LYS A 697 -25.94 -22.85 15.10
CA LYS A 697 -25.07 -23.23 16.24
C LYS A 697 -24.82 -24.73 16.38
N SER A 698 -25.71 -25.58 15.88
CA SER A 698 -25.59 -27.04 15.96
C SER A 698 -24.96 -27.67 14.70
N LEU A 699 -24.64 -26.87 13.68
CA LEU A 699 -24.07 -27.36 12.43
C LEU A 699 -22.64 -27.83 12.69
N THR A 700 -22.39 -29.14 12.61
CA THR A 700 -21.09 -29.72 12.98
C THR A 700 -20.13 -29.90 11.81
N HIS A 701 -20.68 -30.21 10.64
CA HIS A 701 -19.95 -30.43 9.40
C HIS A 701 -20.78 -29.92 8.22
N LEU A 702 -20.08 -29.44 7.19
CA LEU A 702 -20.66 -29.05 5.92
C LEU A 702 -19.62 -29.30 4.81
N LEU A 703 -20.05 -29.95 3.74
CA LEU A 703 -19.24 -30.12 2.53
C LEU A 703 -19.53 -28.95 1.59
N ILE A 704 -18.49 -28.22 1.21
CA ILE A 704 -18.56 -27.19 0.17
C ILE A 704 -18.31 -27.87 -1.18
N PRO A 705 -19.19 -27.71 -2.18
CA PRO A 705 -18.97 -28.23 -3.54
C PRO A 705 -17.69 -27.72 -4.21
N ASP A 706 -17.02 -28.58 -4.98
CA ASP A 706 -15.71 -28.32 -5.63
C ASP A 706 -15.73 -27.26 -6.75
N ASN A 707 -16.91 -26.81 -7.18
CA ASN A 707 -17.09 -25.79 -8.21
C ASN A 707 -17.36 -24.39 -7.62
N MET A 708 -17.34 -24.26 -6.29
CA MET A 708 -17.59 -23.00 -5.59
C MET A 708 -16.40 -22.05 -5.69
N ILE A 709 -16.62 -20.81 -6.13
CA ILE A 709 -15.53 -19.82 -6.29
C ILE A 709 -15.33 -18.90 -5.09
N GLU A 710 -16.34 -18.75 -4.23
CA GLU A 710 -16.34 -17.77 -3.14
C GLU A 710 -17.17 -18.26 -1.94
N ILE A 711 -16.65 -18.02 -0.74
CA ILE A 711 -17.45 -18.05 0.50
C ILE A 711 -17.82 -16.60 0.85
N ALA A 712 -19.09 -16.23 0.71
CA ALA A 712 -19.50 -14.84 0.85
C ALA A 712 -19.54 -14.34 2.31
N ASP A 713 -19.74 -13.03 2.46
CA ASP A 713 -19.73 -12.34 3.75
C ASP A 713 -20.64 -12.99 4.80
N SER A 714 -20.06 -13.26 5.97
CA SER A 714 -20.74 -13.80 7.15
C SER A 714 -21.45 -15.13 6.92
N ALA A 715 -21.13 -15.87 5.85
CA ALA A 715 -21.80 -17.09 5.44
C ALA A 715 -22.04 -18.09 6.58
N PHE A 716 -21.06 -18.27 7.47
CA PHE A 716 -21.05 -19.18 8.60
C PHE A 716 -20.86 -18.48 9.95
N GLU A 717 -21.01 -17.15 10.03
CA GLU A 717 -20.79 -16.40 11.28
C GLU A 717 -21.59 -17.01 12.45
N GLY A 718 -20.92 -17.33 13.55
CA GLY A 718 -21.54 -17.86 14.76
C GLY A 718 -22.00 -19.33 14.66
N CYS A 719 -21.53 -20.10 13.68
CA CYS A 719 -21.70 -21.56 13.63
C CYS A 719 -20.81 -22.24 14.66
N SER A 720 -21.12 -22.07 15.95
CA SER A 720 -20.28 -22.50 17.07
C SER A 720 -20.03 -24.01 17.16
N GLY A 721 -20.90 -24.83 16.55
CA GLY A 721 -20.77 -26.29 16.50
C GLY A 721 -19.87 -26.81 15.39
N LEU A 722 -19.49 -25.96 14.41
CA LEU A 722 -18.71 -26.38 13.25
C LEU A 722 -17.28 -26.70 13.69
N THR A 723 -16.88 -27.99 13.64
CA THR A 723 -15.58 -28.42 14.15
C THR A 723 -14.46 -28.42 13.12
N SER A 724 -14.84 -28.61 11.85
CA SER A 724 -13.95 -28.66 10.70
C SER A 724 -14.70 -28.21 9.45
N ILE A 725 -14.00 -27.58 8.51
CA ILE A 725 -14.51 -27.31 7.18
C ILE A 725 -13.43 -27.57 6.14
N VAL A 726 -13.81 -28.19 5.03
CA VAL A 726 -12.93 -28.39 3.87
C VAL A 726 -13.26 -27.28 2.88
N ILE A 727 -12.28 -26.43 2.59
CA ILE A 727 -12.39 -25.36 1.59
C ILE A 727 -11.80 -25.92 0.28
N PRO A 728 -12.57 -25.99 -0.82
CA PRO A 728 -12.07 -26.54 -2.09
C PRO A 728 -11.14 -25.57 -2.82
N ASN A 729 -10.25 -26.10 -3.67
CA ASN A 729 -9.26 -25.34 -4.45
C ASN A 729 -9.84 -24.30 -5.40
N SER A 730 -11.13 -24.40 -5.73
CA SER A 730 -11.85 -23.43 -6.55
C SER A 730 -12.10 -22.09 -5.84
N ILE A 731 -12.05 -22.05 -4.49
CA ILE A 731 -12.32 -20.85 -3.71
C ILE A 731 -11.14 -19.89 -3.81
N THR A 732 -11.39 -18.69 -4.33
CA THR A 732 -10.39 -17.62 -4.41
C THR A 732 -10.53 -16.57 -3.32
N VAL A 733 -11.73 -16.42 -2.74
CA VAL A 733 -12.04 -15.39 -1.75
C VAL A 733 -12.85 -15.95 -0.58
N ILE A 734 -12.40 -15.63 0.64
CA ILE A 734 -13.15 -15.81 1.88
C ILE A 734 -13.66 -14.44 2.33
N GLY A 735 -14.98 -14.26 2.33
CA GLY A 735 -15.64 -12.97 2.59
C GLY A 735 -15.53 -12.46 4.03
N ARG A 736 -15.99 -11.22 4.25
CA ARG A 736 -15.96 -10.54 5.54
C ARG A 736 -16.74 -11.32 6.60
N GLY A 737 -16.08 -11.65 7.70
CA GLY A 737 -16.70 -12.36 8.83
C GLY A 737 -17.21 -13.77 8.48
N ALA A 738 -16.78 -14.37 7.36
CA ALA A 738 -17.33 -15.62 6.85
C ALA A 738 -17.47 -16.73 7.90
N PHE A 739 -16.49 -16.86 8.80
CA PHE A 739 -16.42 -17.83 9.90
C PHE A 739 -16.32 -17.17 11.28
N ALA A 740 -16.61 -15.87 11.40
CA ALA A 740 -16.46 -15.17 12.67
C ALA A 740 -17.31 -15.82 13.77
N GLY A 741 -16.71 -16.11 14.93
CA GLY A 741 -17.39 -16.74 16.06
C GLY A 741 -17.67 -18.24 15.89
N CYS A 742 -17.08 -18.93 14.91
CA CYS A 742 -17.08 -20.39 14.81
C CYS A 742 -16.18 -21.00 15.90
N THR A 743 -16.61 -20.93 17.16
CA THR A 743 -15.78 -21.28 18.33
C THR A 743 -15.38 -22.75 18.39
N GLY A 744 -16.12 -23.65 17.74
CA GLY A 744 -15.81 -25.08 17.67
C GLY A 744 -14.78 -25.43 16.59
N LEU A 745 -14.47 -24.52 15.66
CA LEU A 745 -13.62 -24.80 14.51
C LEU A 745 -12.17 -24.98 14.98
N THR A 746 -11.61 -26.17 14.79
CA THR A 746 -10.30 -26.55 15.36
C THR A 746 -9.14 -26.41 14.37
N SER A 747 -9.41 -26.61 13.09
CA SER A 747 -8.43 -26.49 12.01
C SER A 747 -9.12 -26.06 10.72
N VAL A 748 -8.40 -25.28 9.91
CA VAL A 748 -8.80 -24.95 8.54
C VAL A 748 -7.59 -25.19 7.64
N ALA A 749 -7.73 -26.09 6.68
CA ALA A 749 -6.76 -26.23 5.60
C ALA A 749 -7.09 -25.18 4.53
N MET A 750 -6.20 -24.20 4.32
CA MET A 750 -6.37 -23.25 3.22
C MET A 750 -5.86 -23.88 1.94
N PRO A 751 -6.67 -23.92 0.87
CA PRO A 751 -6.21 -24.38 -0.42
C PRO A 751 -5.44 -23.29 -1.18
N ASP A 752 -4.57 -23.71 -2.12
CA ASP A 752 -3.74 -22.84 -2.97
C ASP A 752 -4.56 -21.91 -3.91
N GLY A 753 -5.87 -22.12 -3.98
CA GLY A 753 -6.78 -21.23 -4.71
C GLY A 753 -7.01 -19.89 -4.00
N VAL A 754 -6.95 -19.87 -2.67
CA VAL A 754 -7.34 -18.68 -1.89
C VAL A 754 -6.32 -17.57 -2.08
N LYS A 755 -6.80 -16.41 -2.52
CA LYS A 755 -6.01 -15.18 -2.68
C LYS A 755 -6.28 -14.18 -1.56
N ILE A 756 -7.53 -14.10 -1.10
CA ILE A 756 -7.97 -13.05 -0.16
C ILE A 756 -8.69 -13.66 1.04
N ILE A 757 -8.22 -13.32 2.24
CA ILE A 757 -8.93 -13.54 3.51
C ILE A 757 -9.53 -12.21 3.97
N GLY A 758 -10.86 -12.13 3.93
CA GLY A 758 -11.63 -10.91 4.21
C GLY A 758 -11.58 -10.44 5.66
N ARG A 759 -12.05 -9.20 5.89
CA ARG A 759 -12.02 -8.56 7.21
C ARG A 759 -12.77 -9.42 8.23
N PHE A 760 -12.16 -9.65 9.39
CA PHE A 760 -12.73 -10.47 10.47
C PHE A 760 -13.13 -11.91 10.06
N ALA A 761 -12.63 -12.45 8.94
CA ALA A 761 -13.10 -13.73 8.38
C ALA A 761 -13.16 -14.87 9.40
N PHE A 762 -12.17 -15.01 10.26
CA PHE A 762 -12.06 -16.03 11.32
C PHE A 762 -12.09 -15.42 12.74
N ALA A 763 -12.51 -14.16 12.90
CA ALA A 763 -12.46 -13.47 14.18
C ALA A 763 -13.24 -14.25 15.27
N GLY A 764 -12.61 -14.53 16.40
CA GLY A 764 -13.23 -15.26 17.51
C GLY A 764 -13.42 -16.76 17.28
N CYS A 765 -12.72 -17.37 16.30
CA CYS A 765 -12.62 -18.83 16.19
C CYS A 765 -11.74 -19.39 17.31
N LYS A 766 -12.28 -19.41 18.53
CA LYS A 766 -11.53 -19.71 19.75
C LYS A 766 -10.89 -21.11 19.78
N GLY A 767 -11.49 -22.08 19.10
CA GLY A 767 -10.98 -23.44 19.00
C GLY A 767 -9.88 -23.63 17.95
N LEU A 768 -9.63 -22.64 17.08
CA LEU A 768 -8.75 -22.78 15.93
C LEU A 768 -7.31 -22.86 16.40
N MET A 769 -6.70 -24.04 16.32
CA MET A 769 -5.35 -24.29 16.81
C MET A 769 -4.29 -24.05 15.75
N ASN A 770 -4.60 -24.41 14.50
CA ASN A 770 -3.69 -24.31 13.38
C ASN A 770 -4.43 -23.76 12.15
N VAL A 771 -3.78 -22.84 11.44
CA VAL A 771 -4.16 -22.40 10.10
C VAL A 771 -2.95 -22.50 9.19
N GLY A 772 -2.99 -23.39 8.20
CA GLY A 772 -1.99 -23.41 7.14
C GLY A 772 -2.35 -22.34 6.13
N LEU A 773 -1.57 -21.27 6.04
CA LEU A 773 -1.76 -20.21 5.06
C LEU A 773 -0.93 -20.56 3.80
N ALA A 774 -1.56 -20.58 2.64
CA ALA A 774 -0.89 -20.88 1.37
C ALA A 774 -0.19 -19.64 0.80
N ASP A 775 0.91 -19.84 0.06
CA ASP A 775 1.65 -18.78 -0.66
C ASP A 775 0.86 -18.11 -1.79
N SER A 776 -0.34 -18.62 -2.09
CA SER A 776 -1.28 -17.97 -2.98
C SER A 776 -1.94 -16.74 -2.36
N ILE A 777 -1.95 -16.61 -1.02
CA ILE A 777 -2.68 -15.57 -0.30
C ILE A 777 -1.92 -14.25 -0.41
N THR A 778 -2.48 -13.28 -1.10
CA THR A 778 -1.88 -11.95 -1.26
C THR A 778 -2.38 -10.95 -0.21
N GLU A 779 -3.55 -11.21 0.39
CA GLU A 779 -4.19 -10.28 1.33
C GLU A 779 -4.80 -10.99 2.56
N ILE A 780 -4.34 -10.62 3.76
CA ILE A 780 -5.01 -10.89 5.04
C ILE A 780 -5.55 -9.57 5.58
N LYS A 781 -6.87 -9.38 5.48
CA LYS A 781 -7.50 -8.09 5.83
C LYS A 781 -7.68 -7.91 7.33
N GLU A 782 -8.06 -6.69 7.69
CA GLU A 782 -8.27 -6.23 9.06
C GLU A 782 -8.97 -7.27 9.96
N GLY A 783 -8.33 -7.62 11.07
CA GLY A 783 -8.90 -8.47 12.10
C GLY A 783 -9.19 -9.92 11.68
N ALA A 784 -8.67 -10.40 10.55
CA ALA A 784 -8.99 -11.71 9.98
C ALA A 784 -8.98 -12.85 11.00
N PHE A 785 -8.00 -12.90 11.91
CA PHE A 785 -7.85 -13.92 12.95
C PHE A 785 -7.99 -13.35 14.37
N ARG A 786 -8.53 -12.14 14.53
CA ARG A 786 -8.67 -11.48 15.83
C ARG A 786 -9.35 -12.39 16.87
N GLY A 787 -8.71 -12.61 18.01
CA GLY A 787 -9.27 -13.39 19.12
C GLY A 787 -9.33 -14.90 18.87
N CYS A 788 -8.55 -15.44 17.93
CA CYS A 788 -8.32 -16.89 17.79
C CYS A 788 -7.40 -17.38 18.92
N ILE A 789 -7.94 -17.45 20.14
CA ILE A 789 -7.15 -17.74 21.35
C ILE A 789 -6.47 -19.12 21.34
N GLY A 790 -6.96 -20.07 20.54
CA GLY A 790 -6.37 -21.40 20.40
C GLY A 790 -5.18 -21.46 19.45
N LEU A 791 -4.96 -20.44 18.62
CA LEU A 791 -3.99 -20.47 17.53
C LEU A 791 -2.57 -20.42 18.10
N THR A 792 -1.77 -21.45 17.88
CA THR A 792 -0.45 -21.57 18.53
C THR A 792 0.71 -21.10 17.68
N SER A 793 0.60 -21.24 16.36
CA SER A 793 1.64 -20.84 15.41
C SER A 793 1.04 -20.38 14.09
N VAL A 794 1.69 -19.40 13.45
CA VAL A 794 1.34 -18.92 12.11
C VAL A 794 2.61 -18.72 11.29
N VAL A 795 2.59 -19.19 10.05
CA VAL A 795 3.58 -18.85 9.02
C VAL A 795 2.92 -17.89 8.05
N ILE A 796 3.46 -16.67 7.92
CA ILE A 796 2.94 -15.67 7.00
C ILE A 796 3.40 -16.01 5.56
N PRO A 797 2.51 -16.02 4.56
CA PRO A 797 2.83 -16.30 3.16
C PRO A 797 3.92 -15.39 2.56
N TYR A 798 4.80 -15.93 1.70
CA TYR A 798 5.87 -15.17 1.02
C TYR A 798 5.35 -14.17 -0.03
N SER A 799 4.08 -14.29 -0.41
CA SER A 799 3.38 -13.36 -1.30
C SER A 799 2.93 -12.07 -0.60
N MET A 800 2.96 -12.01 0.73
CA MET A 800 2.44 -10.87 1.49
C MET A 800 3.47 -9.76 1.66
N THR A 801 3.04 -8.51 1.45
CA THR A 801 3.84 -7.30 1.69
C THR A 801 3.45 -6.57 2.97
N GLU A 802 2.29 -6.87 3.56
CA GLU A 802 1.80 -6.23 4.78
C GLU A 802 0.99 -7.19 5.64
N ILE A 803 1.21 -7.18 6.96
CA ILE A 803 0.32 -7.82 7.93
C ILE A 803 -0.76 -6.81 8.33
N GLY A 804 -2.02 -7.10 8.00
CA GLY A 804 -3.12 -6.15 8.18
C GLY A 804 -3.41 -5.75 9.63
N ARG A 805 -4.08 -4.59 9.79
CA ARG A 805 -4.54 -4.05 11.09
C ARG A 805 -5.28 -5.09 11.93
N ASP A 806 -4.93 -5.23 13.21
CA ASP A 806 -5.53 -6.15 14.17
C ASP A 806 -5.58 -7.63 13.71
N ALA A 807 -4.84 -8.02 12.65
CA ALA A 807 -5.00 -9.31 11.98
C ALA A 807 -4.97 -10.50 12.94
N PHE A 808 -4.10 -10.48 13.94
CA PHE A 808 -3.94 -11.50 14.97
C PHE A 808 -4.20 -10.96 16.39
N ALA A 809 -4.82 -9.78 16.54
CA ALA A 809 -5.06 -9.17 17.85
C ALA A 809 -5.81 -10.11 18.81
N GLY A 810 -5.28 -10.33 20.01
CA GLY A 810 -5.87 -11.17 21.05
C GLY A 810 -5.73 -12.67 20.80
N CYS A 811 -4.86 -13.11 19.89
CA CYS A 811 -4.48 -14.52 19.76
C CYS A 811 -3.58 -14.93 20.93
N THR A 812 -4.17 -15.06 22.12
CA THR A 812 -3.44 -15.28 23.39
C THR A 812 -2.65 -16.59 23.44
N GLY A 813 -2.98 -17.59 22.61
CA GLY A 813 -2.23 -18.83 22.46
C GLY A 813 -1.06 -18.78 21.47
N LEU A 814 -0.92 -17.69 20.70
CA LEU A 814 0.07 -17.59 19.62
C LEU A 814 1.47 -17.47 20.22
N ALA A 815 2.25 -18.54 20.13
CA ALA A 815 3.58 -18.63 20.72
C ALA A 815 4.71 -18.38 19.69
N TYR A 816 4.46 -18.72 18.43
CA TYR A 816 5.42 -18.59 17.33
C TYR A 816 4.79 -17.92 16.11
N ILE A 817 5.51 -17.00 15.51
CA ILE A 817 5.17 -16.43 14.21
C ILE A 817 6.41 -16.33 13.34
N GLU A 818 6.25 -16.71 12.08
CA GLU A 818 7.25 -16.53 11.03
C GLU A 818 6.81 -15.45 10.06
N ILE A 819 7.62 -14.39 9.93
CA ILE A 819 7.38 -13.23 9.06
C ILE A 819 8.44 -13.26 7.94
N PRO A 820 8.07 -13.40 6.66
CA PRO A 820 9.02 -13.46 5.55
C PRO A 820 9.54 -12.09 5.12
N ASP A 821 10.68 -12.06 4.42
CA ASP A 821 11.35 -10.85 3.88
C ASP A 821 10.54 -10.11 2.79
N SER A 822 9.40 -10.65 2.39
CA SER A 822 8.45 -9.96 1.52
C SER A 822 7.68 -8.87 2.28
N VAL A 823 7.50 -9.01 3.60
CA VAL A 823 6.71 -8.10 4.42
C VAL A 823 7.46 -6.79 4.64
N LYS A 824 6.83 -5.69 4.24
CA LYS A 824 7.32 -4.31 4.39
C LYS A 824 6.69 -3.59 5.59
N LYS A 825 5.49 -4.01 6.00
CA LYS A 825 4.72 -3.31 7.05
C LYS A 825 4.02 -4.27 8.00
N ILE A 826 4.10 -3.96 9.28
CA ILE A 826 3.28 -4.57 10.33
C ILE A 826 2.19 -3.57 10.71
N GLY A 827 0.93 -3.88 10.44
CA GLY A 827 -0.19 -2.96 10.64
C GLY A 827 -0.53 -2.69 12.12
N ASP A 828 -1.34 -1.65 12.33
CA ASP A 828 -1.78 -1.23 13.66
C ASP A 828 -2.44 -2.38 14.43
N GLY A 829 -2.01 -2.60 15.68
CA GLY A 829 -2.58 -3.64 16.54
C GLY A 829 -2.42 -5.08 16.03
N ALA A 830 -1.60 -5.35 15.00
CA ALA A 830 -1.50 -6.65 14.33
C ALA A 830 -1.40 -7.83 15.30
N PHE A 831 -0.61 -7.69 16.37
CA PHE A 831 -0.38 -8.69 17.42
C PHE A 831 -0.83 -8.23 18.81
N ARG A 832 -1.63 -7.17 18.92
CA ARG A 832 -2.06 -6.60 20.20
C ARG A 832 -2.66 -7.67 21.11
N GLY A 833 -2.13 -7.87 22.31
CA GLY A 833 -2.64 -8.82 23.29
C GLY A 833 -2.32 -10.29 22.97
N CYS A 834 -1.33 -10.57 22.11
CA CYS A 834 -0.82 -11.92 21.91
C CYS A 834 0.07 -12.34 23.09
N THR A 835 -0.55 -12.62 24.23
CA THR A 835 0.14 -12.89 25.51
C THR A 835 1.02 -14.15 25.49
N GLY A 836 0.78 -15.07 24.56
CA GLY A 836 1.60 -16.28 24.39
C GLY A 836 2.89 -16.07 23.60
N LEU A 837 3.02 -14.93 22.91
CA LEU A 837 4.11 -14.66 21.98
C LEU A 837 5.37 -14.33 22.76
N THR A 838 6.37 -15.21 22.73
CA THR A 838 7.58 -15.06 23.56
C THR A 838 8.72 -14.34 22.86
N SER A 839 8.79 -14.44 21.53
CA SER A 839 9.81 -13.83 20.69
C SER A 839 9.28 -13.59 19.28
N VAL A 840 9.76 -12.54 18.63
CA VAL A 840 9.46 -12.24 17.23
C VAL A 840 10.74 -11.80 16.53
N VAL A 841 10.98 -12.33 15.33
CA VAL A 841 12.04 -11.84 14.43
C VAL A 841 11.37 -10.94 13.41
N ILE A 842 11.79 -9.68 13.36
CA ILE A 842 11.33 -8.71 12.38
C ILE A 842 12.33 -8.71 11.22
N PRO A 843 11.93 -9.03 9.97
CA PRO A 843 12.87 -9.10 8.85
C PRO A 843 13.33 -7.71 8.40
N ASP A 844 14.53 -7.62 7.81
CA ASP A 844 15.17 -6.40 7.29
C ASP A 844 14.38 -5.69 6.17
N SER A 845 13.33 -6.35 5.69
CA SER A 845 12.40 -5.79 4.73
C SER A 845 11.39 -4.83 5.35
N VAL A 846 11.13 -4.93 6.66
CA VAL A 846 10.11 -4.14 7.35
C VAL A 846 10.59 -2.71 7.54
N THR A 847 9.78 -1.76 7.11
CA THR A 847 10.06 -0.32 7.23
C THR A 847 9.13 0.39 8.21
N GLU A 848 7.98 -0.19 8.54
CA GLU A 848 6.98 0.39 9.45
C GLU A 848 6.36 -0.66 10.39
N ILE A 849 6.34 -0.33 11.69
CA ILE A 849 5.59 -1.03 12.73
C ILE A 849 4.45 -0.11 13.17
N GLY A 850 3.20 -0.59 13.11
CA GLY A 850 2.00 0.21 13.35
C GLY A 850 1.73 0.54 14.82
N HIS A 851 0.77 1.43 15.05
CA HIS A 851 0.31 1.84 16.39
C HIS A 851 -0.19 0.63 17.18
N LYS A 852 0.34 0.44 18.40
CA LYS A 852 0.00 -0.69 19.28
C LYS A 852 0.21 -2.08 18.67
N ALA A 853 1.09 -2.23 17.67
CA ALA A 853 1.29 -3.48 16.95
C ALA A 853 1.51 -4.69 17.87
N PHE A 854 2.30 -4.54 18.93
CA PHE A 854 2.61 -5.57 19.93
C PHE A 854 2.08 -5.23 21.34
N ALA A 855 1.20 -4.23 21.48
CA ALA A 855 0.75 -3.78 22.80
C ALA A 855 0.06 -4.92 23.59
N GLY A 856 0.44 -5.15 24.84
CA GLY A 856 -0.07 -6.21 25.69
C GLY A 856 0.44 -7.60 25.33
N CYS A 857 1.51 -7.73 24.54
CA CYS A 857 2.23 -8.99 24.38
C CYS A 857 3.03 -9.31 25.65
N THR A 858 2.33 -9.62 26.74
CA THR A 858 2.93 -9.76 28.08
C THR A 858 3.92 -10.93 28.19
N GLY A 859 3.92 -11.88 27.25
CA GLY A 859 4.91 -12.96 27.16
C GLY A 859 6.16 -12.61 26.36
N LEU A 860 6.18 -11.49 25.62
CA LEU A 860 7.27 -11.13 24.71
C LEU A 860 8.50 -10.74 25.52
N ALA A 861 9.51 -11.60 25.52
CA ALA A 861 10.73 -11.43 26.31
C ALA A 861 11.89 -10.83 25.50
N TYR A 862 11.91 -11.09 24.19
CA TYR A 862 12.93 -10.61 23.26
C TYR A 862 12.30 -10.20 21.93
N ILE A 863 12.72 -9.05 21.42
CA ILE A 863 12.45 -8.61 20.06
C ILE A 863 13.65 -7.83 19.54
N GLU A 864 13.97 -8.05 18.27
CA GLU A 864 15.01 -7.33 17.54
C GLU A 864 14.35 -6.50 16.45
N ILE A 865 14.68 -5.20 16.41
CA ILE A 865 14.13 -4.24 15.43
C ILE A 865 15.25 -3.91 14.43
N PRO A 866 15.11 -4.28 13.14
CA PRO A 866 16.15 -4.06 12.14
C PRO A 866 16.31 -2.57 11.79
N ASP A 867 17.50 -2.19 11.29
CA ASP A 867 17.85 -0.81 10.84
C ASP A 867 16.89 -0.28 9.77
N SER A 868 16.22 -1.18 9.04
CA SER A 868 15.24 -0.84 8.01
C SER A 868 13.98 -0.17 8.55
N VAL A 869 13.66 -0.35 9.84
CA VAL A 869 12.45 0.20 10.47
C VAL A 869 12.61 1.70 10.68
N LYS A 870 11.95 2.48 9.84
CA LYS A 870 11.97 3.96 9.86
C LYS A 870 10.90 4.54 10.77
N LYS A 871 9.84 3.78 11.06
CA LYS A 871 8.67 4.26 11.81
C LYS A 871 8.14 3.19 12.75
N ILE A 872 7.99 3.56 14.01
CA ILE A 872 7.32 2.77 15.05
C ILE A 872 6.12 3.59 15.53
N GLY A 873 4.93 3.02 15.43
CA GLY A 873 3.69 3.67 15.82
C GLY A 873 3.54 3.75 17.33
N THR A 874 2.85 4.79 17.80
CA THR A 874 2.61 5.05 19.23
C THR A 874 2.18 3.79 20.01
N GLY A 875 2.92 3.51 21.10
CA GLY A 875 2.63 2.43 22.03
C GLY A 875 2.80 1.05 21.42
N ALA A 876 3.66 0.87 20.40
CA ALA A 876 3.78 -0.43 19.73
C ALA A 876 4.16 -1.54 20.71
N PHE A 877 4.94 -1.24 21.75
CA PHE A 877 5.34 -2.17 22.81
C PHE A 877 4.71 -1.90 24.19
N GLU A 878 3.63 -1.11 24.28
CA GLU A 878 2.92 -0.86 25.54
C GLU A 878 2.56 -2.18 26.24
N ASP A 879 2.80 -2.30 27.54
CA ASP A 879 2.45 -3.45 28.39
C ASP A 879 3.09 -4.78 27.94
N CYS A 880 4.27 -4.72 27.30
CA CYS A 880 5.13 -5.88 27.06
C CYS A 880 5.89 -6.25 28.34
N SER A 881 5.16 -6.69 29.37
CA SER A 881 5.66 -6.83 30.75
C SER A 881 6.83 -7.80 30.94
N SER A 882 7.08 -8.74 30.01
CA SER A 882 8.21 -9.67 30.05
C SER A 882 9.44 -9.20 29.27
N LEU A 883 9.36 -8.09 28.54
CA LEU A 883 10.44 -7.61 27.68
C LEU A 883 11.61 -7.17 28.56
N ILE A 884 12.73 -7.90 28.51
CA ILE A 884 13.89 -7.64 29.40
C ILE A 884 14.76 -6.51 28.87
N SER A 885 14.96 -6.51 27.55
CA SER A 885 15.78 -5.56 26.81
C SER A 885 15.27 -5.46 25.38
N ILE A 886 15.49 -4.32 24.75
CA ILE A 886 15.24 -4.11 23.32
C ILE A 886 16.45 -3.42 22.71
N ALA A 887 16.93 -3.94 21.58
CA ALA A 887 17.93 -3.27 20.77
C ALA A 887 17.21 -2.38 19.76
N LEU A 888 17.33 -1.06 19.93
CA LEU A 888 16.86 -0.08 18.96
C LEU A 888 18.04 0.23 18.02
N LEU A 889 17.93 -0.16 16.76
CA LEU A 889 18.99 0.02 15.76
C LEU A 889 18.90 1.42 15.09
N TYR A 890 19.92 1.76 14.28
CA TYR A 890 20.16 3.11 13.76
C TYR A 890 19.11 3.48 12.69
N GLY A 891 18.23 4.44 12.97
CA GLY A 891 17.25 4.91 11.97
C GLY A 891 15.97 5.49 12.55
N VAL A 892 15.66 5.19 13.82
CA VAL A 892 14.50 5.77 14.51
C VAL A 892 14.82 7.19 14.97
N ALA A 893 14.01 8.17 14.53
CA ALA A 893 14.16 9.57 14.89
C ALA A 893 13.46 9.96 16.20
N GLU A 894 12.45 9.18 16.62
CA GLU A 894 11.58 9.49 17.76
C GLU A 894 11.17 8.22 18.52
N ILE A 895 11.15 8.28 19.85
CA ILE A 895 10.43 7.31 20.69
C ILE A 895 9.03 7.86 20.96
N GLY A 896 8.02 7.17 20.42
CA GLY A 896 6.62 7.61 20.43
C GLY A 896 5.94 7.60 21.79
N TRP A 897 4.69 8.09 21.81
CA TRP A 897 3.87 8.15 23.03
C TRP A 897 3.66 6.76 23.62
N ASN A 898 3.84 6.62 24.93
CA ASN A 898 3.61 5.35 25.66
C ASN A 898 4.36 4.12 25.09
N GLU A 899 5.45 4.30 24.33
CA GLU A 899 6.08 3.24 23.54
C GLU A 899 6.40 1.97 24.34
N PHE A 900 6.97 2.13 25.53
CA PHE A 900 7.31 1.07 26.48
C PHE A 900 6.53 1.20 27.80
N ARG A 901 5.38 1.89 27.80
CA ARG A 901 4.58 2.08 29.01
C ARG A 901 4.24 0.73 29.65
N CYS A 902 4.44 0.59 30.96
CA CYS A 902 4.21 -0.64 31.72
C CYS A 902 5.03 -1.86 31.26
N CYS A 903 6.15 -1.67 30.56
CA CYS A 903 7.14 -2.73 30.34
C CYS A 903 7.91 -3.04 31.63
N THR A 904 7.24 -3.67 32.60
CA THR A 904 7.76 -3.90 33.95
C THR A 904 9.01 -4.78 34.00
N GLY A 905 9.27 -5.60 32.99
CA GLY A 905 10.45 -6.43 32.86
C GLY A 905 11.67 -5.72 32.27
N LEU A 906 11.50 -4.53 31.68
CA LEU A 906 12.56 -3.83 30.95
C LEU A 906 13.61 -3.36 31.94
N ALA A 907 14.76 -4.03 31.96
CA ALA A 907 15.81 -3.79 32.95
C ALA A 907 16.77 -2.67 32.52
N TYR A 908 17.03 -2.59 31.22
CA TYR A 908 18.00 -1.69 30.60
C TYR A 908 17.62 -1.38 29.16
N ILE A 909 17.90 -0.15 28.72
CA ILE A 909 17.74 0.28 27.32
C ILE A 909 18.79 1.34 26.94
N VAL A 910 19.31 1.23 25.71
CA VAL A 910 20.13 2.27 25.06
C VAL A 910 19.29 2.93 24.00
N ILE A 911 19.11 4.24 24.12
CA ILE A 911 18.45 5.03 23.09
C ILE A 911 19.53 5.54 22.11
N PRO A 912 19.43 5.25 20.80
CA PRO A 912 20.46 5.62 19.83
C PRO A 912 20.50 7.14 19.60
N ASP A 913 21.68 7.68 19.27
CA ASP A 913 21.90 9.13 19.05
C ASP A 913 21.08 9.72 17.88
N SER A 914 20.50 8.88 17.02
CA SER A 914 19.56 9.28 15.98
C SER A 914 18.21 9.78 16.54
N VAL A 915 17.85 9.39 17.76
CA VAL A 915 16.62 9.82 18.42
C VAL A 915 16.79 11.24 18.93
N THR A 916 15.97 12.15 18.42
CA THR A 916 15.96 13.56 18.84
C THR A 916 14.86 13.88 19.84
N GLU A 917 13.87 12.99 19.97
CA GLU A 917 12.69 13.20 20.81
C GLU A 917 12.19 11.91 21.50
N ILE A 918 11.82 12.04 22.78
CA ILE A 918 11.16 11.00 23.58
C ILE A 918 9.81 11.57 24.08
N ARG A 919 8.71 11.06 23.52
CA ARG A 919 7.36 11.56 23.79
C ARG A 919 6.82 11.14 25.15
N CYS A 920 5.69 11.73 25.51
CA CYS A 920 5.03 11.56 26.79
C CYS A 920 4.72 10.09 27.13
N GLY A 921 5.00 9.72 28.37
CA GLY A 921 4.73 8.39 28.93
C GLY A 921 5.54 7.24 28.34
N ALA A 922 6.56 7.51 27.51
CA ALA A 922 7.32 6.48 26.78
C ALA A 922 7.83 5.33 27.66
N PHE A 923 8.23 5.60 28.91
CA PHE A 923 8.66 4.59 29.88
C PHE A 923 7.81 4.58 31.17
N GLU A 924 6.60 5.17 31.16
CA GLU A 924 5.75 5.23 32.36
C GLU A 924 5.51 3.82 32.92
N GLY A 925 5.79 3.60 34.20
CA GLY A 925 5.56 2.33 34.89
C GLY A 925 6.56 1.22 34.56
N CYS A 926 7.70 1.53 33.92
CA CYS A 926 8.81 0.58 33.74
C CYS A 926 9.51 0.28 35.08
N THR A 927 8.83 -0.44 35.97
CA THR A 927 9.30 -0.68 37.35
C THR A 927 10.60 -1.49 37.44
N GLY A 928 10.93 -2.30 36.43
CA GLY A 928 12.20 -3.02 36.32
C GLY A 928 13.37 -2.19 35.79
N LEU A 929 13.13 -0.99 35.25
CA LEU A 929 14.16 -0.20 34.58
C LEU A 929 15.16 0.35 35.59
N THR A 930 16.36 -0.22 35.62
CA THR A 930 17.43 0.16 36.56
C THR A 930 18.37 1.21 35.99
N SER A 931 18.56 1.20 34.67
CA SER A 931 19.46 2.11 33.96
C SER A 931 18.97 2.36 32.53
N ILE A 932 19.16 3.59 32.06
CA ILE A 932 18.87 4.03 30.69
C ILE A 932 19.98 4.94 30.19
N VAL A 933 20.36 4.79 28.92
CA VAL A 933 21.28 5.71 28.22
C VAL A 933 20.46 6.58 27.27
N LEU A 934 20.46 7.89 27.51
CA LEU A 934 19.77 8.89 26.68
C LEU A 934 20.70 9.41 25.56
N PRO A 935 20.15 9.83 24.41
CA PRO A 935 20.94 10.31 23.29
C PRO A 935 21.45 11.74 23.53
N ASN A 936 22.66 12.04 23.04
CA ASN A 936 23.31 13.34 23.29
C ASN A 936 22.63 14.53 22.59
N SER A 937 21.72 14.26 21.66
CA SER A 937 20.97 15.26 20.89
C SER A 937 19.65 15.67 21.56
N LEU A 938 19.23 14.99 22.64
CA LEU A 938 17.94 15.20 23.30
C LEU A 938 17.83 16.60 23.92
N THR A 939 16.78 17.35 23.61
CA THR A 939 16.58 18.73 24.11
C THR A 939 15.56 18.84 25.24
N GLU A 940 14.67 17.86 25.39
CA GLU A 940 13.61 17.83 26.41
C GLU A 940 13.37 16.39 26.90
N ILE A 941 13.12 16.25 28.19
CA ILE A 941 12.51 15.05 28.76
C ILE A 941 11.02 15.34 28.90
N GLY A 942 10.19 14.69 28.10
CA GLY A 942 8.76 14.96 28.02
C GLY A 942 7.97 14.62 29.30
N TRP A 943 6.66 14.88 29.25
CA TRP A 943 5.73 14.64 30.36
C TRP A 943 5.65 13.16 30.73
N ASN A 944 5.63 12.84 32.02
CA ASN A 944 5.47 11.48 32.55
C ASN A 944 6.43 10.41 31.98
N VAL A 945 7.54 10.79 31.32
CA VAL A 945 8.39 9.83 30.57
C VAL A 945 8.86 8.68 31.44
N PHE A 946 9.30 8.94 32.67
CA PHE A 946 9.74 7.93 33.64
C PHE A 946 8.81 7.79 34.85
N ARG A 947 7.57 8.28 34.75
CA ARG A 947 6.61 8.23 35.87
C ARG A 947 6.45 6.80 36.38
N GLY A 948 6.68 6.55 37.65
CA GLY A 948 6.55 5.24 38.28
C GLY A 948 7.68 4.25 37.97
N CYS A 949 8.81 4.69 37.41
CA CYS A 949 10.01 3.87 37.23
C CYS A 949 10.71 3.62 38.58
N THR A 950 10.09 2.79 39.41
CA THR A 950 10.53 2.55 40.80
C THR A 950 11.89 1.86 40.93
N GLY A 951 12.35 1.14 39.89
CA GLY A 951 13.68 0.52 39.84
C GLY A 951 14.82 1.45 39.41
N LEU A 952 14.54 2.66 38.93
CA LEU A 952 15.55 3.54 38.35
C LEU A 952 16.41 4.17 39.45
N GLU A 953 17.64 3.67 39.63
CA GLU A 953 18.51 4.12 40.72
C GLU A 953 19.25 5.44 40.44
N GLY A 954 19.48 5.72 39.15
CA GLY A 954 20.18 6.90 38.65
C GLY A 954 20.02 7.05 37.14
N ILE A 955 20.09 8.29 36.67
CA ILE A 955 19.99 8.63 35.24
C ILE A 955 20.97 9.76 34.90
N MET A 956 21.65 9.65 33.76
CA MET A 956 22.48 10.72 33.22
C MET A 956 21.65 11.54 32.23
N ILE A 957 21.42 12.81 32.55
CA ILE A 957 20.70 13.74 31.68
C ILE A 957 21.70 14.41 30.73
N PRO A 958 21.51 14.34 29.40
CA PRO A 958 22.41 14.99 28.44
C PRO A 958 22.50 16.52 28.61
N ASP A 959 23.68 17.09 28.36
CA ASP A 959 23.95 18.54 28.48
C ASP A 959 23.08 19.43 27.57
N SER A 960 22.56 18.85 26.49
CA SER A 960 21.65 19.48 25.54
C SER A 960 20.26 19.74 26.10
N VAL A 961 19.83 19.02 27.14
CA VAL A 961 18.47 19.10 27.69
C VAL A 961 18.23 20.47 28.34
N LYS A 962 17.16 21.13 27.91
CA LYS A 962 16.71 22.45 28.39
C LYS A 962 15.50 22.38 29.31
N LYS A 963 14.72 21.30 29.22
CA LYS A 963 13.46 21.16 29.95
C LYS A 963 13.24 19.74 30.44
N ILE A 964 12.78 19.64 31.69
CA ILE A 964 12.18 18.43 32.26
C ILE A 964 10.68 18.69 32.39
N GLY A 965 9.88 17.85 31.77
CA GLY A 965 8.43 17.96 31.70
C GLY A 965 7.70 17.63 33.00
N ASP A 966 6.40 17.89 33.00
CA ASP A 966 5.53 17.62 34.15
C ASP A 966 5.48 16.12 34.47
N GLY A 967 5.61 15.77 35.75
CA GLY A 967 5.59 14.38 36.23
C GLY A 967 6.69 13.47 35.67
N ALA A 968 7.73 14.02 35.02
CA ALA A 968 8.72 13.24 34.28
C ALA A 968 9.36 12.11 35.08
N PHE A 969 9.60 12.30 36.38
CA PHE A 969 10.12 11.30 37.33
C PHE A 969 9.16 11.08 38.52
N GLU A 970 7.87 11.41 38.39
CA GLU A 970 6.90 11.21 39.49
C GLU A 970 6.91 9.73 39.93
N GLY A 971 7.09 9.46 41.21
CA GLY A 971 7.07 8.11 41.78
C GLY A 971 8.30 7.26 41.48
N CYS A 972 9.40 7.84 40.99
CA CYS A 972 10.70 7.17 40.85
C CYS A 972 11.35 6.92 42.23
N THR A 973 10.77 6.01 43.01
CA THR A 973 11.17 5.78 44.41
C THR A 973 12.60 5.22 44.57
N GLY A 974 13.15 4.55 43.55
CA GLY A 974 14.53 4.08 43.53
C GLY A 974 15.58 5.16 43.22
N LEU A 975 15.17 6.32 42.70
CA LEU A 975 16.10 7.35 42.21
C LEU A 975 16.83 8.00 43.38
N THR A 976 18.10 7.67 43.58
CA THR A 976 18.88 8.15 44.73
C THR A 976 19.58 9.47 44.47
N ARG A 977 20.01 9.70 43.22
CA ARG A 977 20.72 10.90 42.77
C ARG A 977 20.38 11.18 41.32
N ILE A 978 20.37 12.46 40.96
CA ILE A 978 20.25 12.92 39.58
C ILE A 978 21.16 14.13 39.37
N ALA A 979 21.93 14.12 38.28
CA ALA A 979 22.70 15.27 37.83
C ALA A 979 21.89 16.02 36.77
N LEU A 980 21.62 17.30 37.02
CA LEU A 980 20.91 18.17 36.08
C LEU A 980 21.93 18.98 35.28
N PRO A 981 21.72 19.19 33.96
CA PRO A 981 22.68 19.88 33.13
C PRO A 981 22.64 21.40 33.37
N ASP A 982 23.79 22.06 33.26
CA ASP A 982 23.95 23.51 33.53
C ASP A 982 23.04 24.39 32.67
N GLY A 983 22.61 23.89 31.50
CA GLY A 983 21.74 24.59 30.57
C GLY A 983 20.24 24.40 30.80
N LEU A 984 19.82 23.66 31.83
CA LEU A 984 18.41 23.35 32.10
C LEU A 984 17.65 24.59 32.61
N THR A 985 16.65 25.06 31.88
CA THR A 985 15.89 26.27 32.23
C THR A 985 14.57 25.98 32.93
N GLU A 986 14.02 24.78 32.78
CA GLU A 986 12.67 24.45 33.26
C GLU A 986 12.59 23.06 33.90
N ILE A 987 11.99 23.00 35.09
CA ILE A 987 11.59 21.78 35.79
C ILE A 987 10.07 21.84 35.97
N GLY A 988 9.36 20.87 35.39
CA GLY A 988 7.91 20.81 35.34
C GLY A 988 7.22 20.62 36.69
N GLN A 989 5.91 20.80 36.68
CA GLN A 989 5.04 20.48 37.82
C GLN A 989 5.13 18.99 38.16
N CYS A 990 5.16 18.65 39.45
CA CYS A 990 5.26 17.27 39.93
C CYS A 990 6.49 16.49 39.41
N ALA A 991 7.49 17.15 38.81
CA ALA A 991 8.56 16.48 38.05
C ALA A 991 9.28 15.39 38.85
N PHE A 992 9.48 15.57 40.15
CA PHE A 992 10.08 14.60 41.06
C PHE A 992 9.14 14.20 42.21
N GLU A 993 7.83 14.45 42.08
CA GLU A 993 6.87 14.12 43.13
C GLU A 993 6.98 12.64 43.54
N GLY A 994 7.07 12.34 44.83
CA GLY A 994 7.16 10.97 45.35
C GLY A 994 8.49 10.25 45.06
N CYS A 995 9.55 10.95 44.65
CA CYS A 995 10.92 10.39 44.58
C CYS A 995 11.49 10.16 45.99
N THR A 996 10.97 9.16 46.70
CA THR A 996 11.30 8.93 48.12
C THR A 996 12.75 8.52 48.37
N GLY A 997 13.46 7.98 47.36
CA GLY A 997 14.88 7.63 47.44
C GLY A 997 15.84 8.79 47.20
N LEU A 998 15.37 9.93 46.68
CA LEU A 998 16.24 11.05 46.28
C LEU A 998 16.79 11.75 47.52
N THR A 999 18.10 11.62 47.79
CA THR A 999 18.72 12.16 49.02
C THR A 999 19.18 13.60 48.88
N SER A 1000 19.62 13.97 47.68
CA SER A 1000 20.14 15.31 47.39
C SER A 1000 19.97 15.68 45.93
N ILE A 1001 19.73 16.95 45.66
CA ILE A 1001 19.69 17.50 44.29
C ILE A 1001 20.31 18.90 44.23
N VAL A 1002 21.02 19.18 43.13
CA VAL A 1002 21.58 20.50 42.82
C VAL A 1002 20.82 21.06 41.64
N LEU A 1003 20.14 22.19 41.83
CA LEU A 1003 19.43 22.87 40.75
C LEU A 1003 20.40 23.79 39.99
N PRO A 1004 20.42 23.78 38.65
CA PRO A 1004 21.36 24.56 37.85
C PRO A 1004 21.00 26.05 37.83
N ASP A 1005 22.02 26.91 37.68
CA ASP A 1005 21.91 28.37 37.76
C ASP A 1005 20.93 29.00 36.76
N SER A 1006 20.54 28.28 35.70
CA SER A 1006 19.53 28.72 34.74
C SER A 1006 18.08 28.58 35.20
N VAL A 1007 17.80 27.85 36.28
CA VAL A 1007 16.43 27.65 36.80
C VAL A 1007 15.94 28.89 37.55
N THR A 1008 14.80 29.44 37.16
CA THR A 1008 14.24 30.69 37.73
C THR A 1008 13.09 30.47 38.71
N GLU A 1009 12.51 29.28 38.76
CA GLU A 1009 11.39 28.94 39.63
C GLU A 1009 11.37 27.45 39.99
N ILE A 1010 10.77 27.11 41.13
CA ILE A 1010 10.47 25.73 41.54
C ILE A 1010 8.97 25.55 41.48
N ARG A 1011 8.48 24.80 40.49
CA ARG A 1011 7.05 24.66 40.15
C ARG A 1011 6.23 23.84 41.15
N TRP A 1012 4.91 23.88 40.96
CA TRP A 1012 3.92 23.18 41.79
C TRP A 1012 4.31 21.74 42.07
N ASN A 1013 4.32 21.36 43.34
CA ASN A 1013 4.59 20.00 43.80
C ASN A 1013 5.88 19.36 43.24
N ALA A 1014 6.85 20.14 42.72
CA ALA A 1014 7.99 19.62 41.99
C ALA A 1014 8.78 18.54 42.75
N PHE A 1015 8.87 18.67 44.08
CA PHE A 1015 9.50 17.71 45.00
C PHE A 1015 8.53 17.22 46.08
N ARG A 1016 7.21 17.29 45.86
CA ARG A 1016 6.22 16.86 46.85
C ARG A 1016 6.47 15.40 47.24
N GLY A 1017 6.53 15.10 48.53
CA GLY A 1017 6.67 13.72 49.04
C GLY A 1017 8.04 13.10 48.79
N CYS A 1018 9.08 13.87 48.45
CA CYS A 1018 10.47 13.40 48.43
C CYS A 1018 10.97 13.19 49.86
N THR A 1019 10.49 12.15 50.53
CA THR A 1019 10.72 11.92 51.96
C THR A 1019 12.18 11.67 52.32
N GLY A 1020 12.99 11.19 51.38
CA GLY A 1020 14.44 10.98 51.54
C GLY A 1020 15.30 12.21 51.29
N LEU A 1021 14.73 13.33 50.82
CA LEU A 1021 15.50 14.53 50.45
C LEU A 1021 16.05 15.23 51.68
N GLU A 1022 17.34 15.03 51.95
CA GLU A 1022 18.05 15.61 53.10
C GLU A 1022 18.57 17.02 52.81
N SER A 1023 18.96 17.29 51.56
CA SER A 1023 19.51 18.59 51.15
C SER A 1023 19.16 18.94 49.70
N ILE A 1024 18.94 20.23 49.44
CA ILE A 1024 18.76 20.78 48.11
C ILE A 1024 19.54 22.09 47.97
N MET A 1025 20.29 22.23 46.87
CA MET A 1025 20.96 23.48 46.52
C MET A 1025 20.10 24.27 45.53
N ILE A 1026 19.55 25.39 45.99
CA ILE A 1026 18.75 26.31 45.18
C ILE A 1026 19.64 27.47 44.68
N PRO A 1027 19.71 27.74 43.37
CA PRO A 1027 20.56 28.78 42.80
C PRO A 1027 19.97 30.19 43.01
N ASN A 1028 20.83 31.21 42.90
CA ASN A 1028 20.47 32.62 43.13
C ASN A 1028 19.48 33.20 42.09
N SER A 1029 19.33 32.52 40.97
CA SER A 1029 18.39 32.85 39.89
C SER A 1029 16.93 32.58 40.27
N VAL A 1030 16.65 31.69 41.22
CA VAL A 1030 15.28 31.34 41.62
C VAL A 1030 14.58 32.54 42.28
N LYS A 1031 13.42 32.92 41.72
CA LYS A 1031 12.58 34.02 42.19
C LYS A 1031 11.32 33.55 42.91
N LYS A 1032 10.83 32.35 42.59
CA LYS A 1032 9.57 31.84 43.13
C LYS A 1032 9.64 30.36 43.46
N ILE A 1033 9.07 30.02 44.62
CA ILE A 1033 8.74 28.64 45.02
C ILE A 1033 7.22 28.53 44.99
N TRP A 1034 6.68 27.68 44.11
CA TRP A 1034 5.23 27.51 43.91
C TRP A 1034 4.60 26.56 44.94
N ASP A 1035 3.26 26.42 44.87
CA ASP A 1035 2.48 25.72 45.88
C ASP A 1035 2.88 24.25 46.00
N GLY A 1036 3.01 23.79 47.25
CA GLY A 1036 3.34 22.41 47.57
C GLY A 1036 4.71 21.93 47.07
N ALA A 1037 5.59 22.81 46.57
CA ALA A 1037 6.86 22.45 45.94
C ALA A 1037 7.70 21.43 46.73
N PHE A 1038 7.73 21.54 48.06
CA PHE A 1038 8.43 20.63 48.98
C PHE A 1038 7.48 19.95 49.98
N LYS A 1039 6.16 19.95 49.72
CA LYS A 1039 5.17 19.41 50.65
C LYS A 1039 5.50 17.95 50.99
N GLY A 1040 5.66 17.63 52.26
CA GLY A 1040 5.94 16.27 52.75
C GLY A 1040 7.40 15.82 52.57
N CYS A 1041 8.35 16.73 52.32
CA CYS A 1041 9.79 16.42 52.34
C CYS A 1041 10.28 16.22 53.78
N THR A 1042 9.95 15.07 54.38
CA THR A 1042 10.20 14.79 55.80
C THR A 1042 11.67 14.69 56.18
N GLY A 1043 12.55 14.36 55.22
CA GLY A 1043 14.01 14.25 55.43
C GLY A 1043 14.74 15.59 55.42
N LEU A 1044 14.10 16.67 54.96
CA LEU A 1044 14.75 17.97 54.79
C LEU A 1044 14.93 18.65 56.14
N THR A 1045 16.16 18.71 56.64
CA THR A 1045 16.47 19.26 57.98
C THR A 1045 16.74 20.76 57.99
N SER A 1046 17.29 21.26 56.90
CA SER A 1046 17.52 22.69 56.67
C SER A 1046 17.48 22.98 55.16
N ILE A 1047 17.17 24.22 54.80
CA ILE A 1047 17.18 24.67 53.42
C ILE A 1047 17.73 26.09 53.32
N ALA A 1048 18.67 26.30 52.40
CA ALA A 1048 19.19 27.62 52.06
C ALA A 1048 18.35 28.22 50.94
N LEU A 1049 17.70 29.35 51.21
CA LEU A 1049 16.93 30.10 50.22
C LEU A 1049 17.80 31.21 49.60
N PRO A 1050 17.70 31.46 48.29
CA PRO A 1050 18.54 32.44 47.62
C PRO A 1050 18.14 33.89 47.94
N ASP A 1051 19.12 34.79 48.00
CA ASP A 1051 18.93 36.23 48.30
C ASP A 1051 17.98 36.95 47.31
N GLY A 1052 17.73 36.35 46.15
CA GLY A 1052 16.86 36.89 45.11
C GLY A 1052 15.41 36.40 45.15
N LEU A 1053 15.02 35.51 46.08
CA LEU A 1053 13.69 34.93 46.19
C LEU A 1053 12.64 35.97 46.61
N THR A 1054 11.50 36.05 45.91
CA THR A 1054 10.45 37.05 46.21
C THR A 1054 9.17 36.42 46.77
N GLU A 1055 8.84 35.19 46.39
CA GLU A 1055 7.54 34.55 46.68
C GLU A 1055 7.68 33.08 47.11
N ILE A 1056 6.94 32.70 48.16
CA ILE A 1056 6.76 31.31 48.63
C ILE A 1056 5.25 30.98 48.63
N GLY A 1057 4.85 30.02 47.81
CA GLY A 1057 3.46 29.64 47.57
C GLY A 1057 2.78 28.82 48.68
N GLN A 1058 1.49 28.54 48.47
CA GLN A 1058 0.62 27.87 49.43
C GLN A 1058 1.15 26.47 49.75
N CYS A 1059 1.17 26.08 51.03
CA CYS A 1059 1.63 24.74 51.43
C CYS A 1059 3.06 24.35 50.97
N ALA A 1060 3.91 25.32 50.55
CA ALA A 1060 5.20 25.03 49.91
C ALA A 1060 6.09 24.06 50.68
N PHE A 1061 6.11 24.14 52.02
CA PHE A 1061 6.82 23.24 52.93
C PHE A 1061 5.87 22.51 53.90
N GLU A 1062 4.59 22.36 53.53
CA GLU A 1062 3.62 21.68 54.40
C GLU A 1062 4.08 20.24 54.70
N GLY A 1063 4.13 19.85 55.97
CA GLY A 1063 4.50 18.50 56.39
C GLY A 1063 5.99 18.18 56.26
N CYS A 1064 6.86 19.18 56.08
CA CYS A 1064 8.31 19.03 56.21
C CYS A 1064 8.71 18.84 57.68
N THR A 1065 8.36 17.69 58.25
CA THR A 1065 8.51 17.44 59.69
C THR A 1065 9.96 17.52 60.15
N GLY A 1066 10.94 17.15 59.32
CA GLY A 1066 12.35 17.21 59.68
C GLY A 1066 12.95 18.62 59.73
N LEU A 1067 12.25 19.65 59.23
CA LEU A 1067 12.82 20.98 59.04
C LEU A 1067 13.04 21.70 60.38
N GLU A 1068 14.28 21.80 60.82
CA GLU A 1068 14.67 22.39 62.11
C GLU A 1068 14.91 23.91 62.00
N SER A 1069 15.46 24.36 60.88
CA SER A 1069 15.77 25.78 60.64
C SER A 1069 15.60 26.19 59.18
N ILE A 1070 15.15 27.43 58.98
CA ILE A 1070 15.06 28.09 57.67
C ILE A 1070 15.31 29.58 57.85
N THR A 1071 16.11 30.17 56.96
CA THR A 1071 16.34 31.62 56.91
C THR A 1071 15.59 32.19 55.72
N ILE A 1072 14.68 33.14 55.97
CA ILE A 1072 13.91 33.80 54.91
C ILE A 1072 14.65 35.07 54.46
N PRO A 1073 15.05 35.19 53.18
CA PRO A 1073 15.73 36.36 52.65
C PRO A 1073 14.87 37.63 52.76
N ASN A 1074 15.52 38.79 52.87
CA ASN A 1074 14.83 40.08 52.95
C ASN A 1074 14.03 40.43 51.69
N SER A 1075 14.39 39.83 50.56
CA SER A 1075 13.69 39.98 49.27
C SER A 1075 12.31 39.33 49.25
N VAL A 1076 12.01 38.40 50.15
CA VAL A 1076 10.72 37.70 50.18
C VAL A 1076 9.63 38.64 50.67
N THR A 1077 8.76 39.06 49.74
CA THR A 1077 7.65 39.96 49.98
C THR A 1077 6.37 39.23 50.37
N GLU A 1078 6.24 37.96 49.96
CA GLU A 1078 5.01 37.18 50.15
C GLU A 1078 5.32 35.72 50.53
N ILE A 1079 4.59 35.24 51.55
CA ILE A 1079 4.52 33.83 51.95
C ILE A 1079 3.04 33.50 52.09
N GLU A 1080 2.55 32.58 51.28
CA GLU A 1080 1.13 32.22 51.25
C GLU A 1080 0.71 31.28 52.40
N ASN A 1081 -0.60 31.05 52.52
CA ASN A 1081 -1.19 30.29 53.62
C ASN A 1081 -0.64 28.87 53.72
N TYR A 1082 -0.53 28.36 54.95
CA TYR A 1082 -0.11 27.00 55.27
C TYR A 1082 1.29 26.61 54.77
N ALA A 1083 2.10 27.57 54.29
CA ALA A 1083 3.42 27.31 53.72
C ALA A 1083 4.32 26.45 54.62
N PHE A 1084 4.19 26.54 55.95
CA PHE A 1084 4.96 25.77 56.94
C PHE A 1084 4.06 24.94 57.88
N SER A 1085 2.85 24.62 57.45
CA SER A 1085 1.92 23.79 58.25
C SER A 1085 2.51 22.41 58.50
N GLY A 1086 2.54 21.94 59.75
CA GLY A 1086 3.12 20.63 60.09
C GLY A 1086 4.66 20.56 60.10
N CYS A 1087 5.37 21.70 60.05
CA CYS A 1087 6.81 21.77 60.32
C CYS A 1087 7.08 21.71 61.83
N ASP A 1088 6.91 20.53 62.42
CA ASP A 1088 6.88 20.34 63.88
C ASP A 1088 8.20 20.70 64.57
N TYR A 1089 9.34 20.38 63.94
CA TYR A 1089 10.67 20.58 64.51
C TYR A 1089 11.29 21.96 64.26
N LEU A 1090 10.59 22.85 63.53
CA LEU A 1090 11.10 24.19 63.25
C LEU A 1090 11.21 24.98 64.57
N LEU A 1091 12.40 25.55 64.81
CA LEU A 1091 12.73 26.26 66.06
C LEU A 1091 11.69 27.32 66.42
N GLU A 1092 11.31 27.37 67.70
CA GLU A 1092 10.28 28.28 68.20
C GLU A 1092 10.64 29.76 68.00
N SER A 1093 11.94 30.09 68.00
CA SER A 1093 12.45 31.42 67.67
C SER A 1093 12.14 31.81 66.22
N VAL A 1094 12.29 30.88 65.27
CA VAL A 1094 12.00 31.08 63.84
C VAL A 1094 10.50 31.21 63.64
N LYS A 1095 9.69 30.34 64.26
CA LYS A 1095 8.21 30.41 64.19
C LYS A 1095 7.68 31.78 64.61
N LYS A 1096 8.19 32.33 65.73
CA LYS A 1096 7.81 33.66 66.23
C LYS A 1096 8.20 34.79 65.27
N GLU A 1097 9.40 34.74 64.71
CA GLU A 1097 9.88 35.72 63.73
C GLU A 1097 9.00 35.75 62.48
N LEU A 1098 8.73 34.59 61.89
CA LEU A 1098 7.91 34.47 60.68
C LEU A 1098 6.46 34.87 60.94
N THR A 1099 5.89 34.47 62.07
CA THR A 1099 4.52 34.85 62.47
C THR A 1099 4.39 36.37 62.63
N ALA A 1100 5.39 37.03 63.22
CA ALA A 1100 5.38 38.48 63.40
C ALA A 1100 5.43 39.24 62.07
N LYS A 1101 6.11 38.68 61.06
CA LYS A 1101 6.30 39.33 59.75
C LYS A 1101 5.19 39.01 58.74
N TYR A 1102 4.69 37.78 58.71
CA TYR A 1102 3.78 37.28 57.67
C TYR A 1102 2.43 36.75 58.19
N GLY A 1103 2.20 36.74 59.51
CA GLY A 1103 0.93 36.33 60.12
C GLY A 1103 0.86 34.84 60.49
N HIS A 1104 -0.20 34.45 61.21
CA HIS A 1104 -0.37 33.09 61.74
C HIS A 1104 -0.76 32.06 60.67
N CYS A 1105 -1.42 32.48 59.59
CA CYS A 1105 -2.00 31.60 58.57
C CYS A 1105 -0.96 30.70 57.89
N ILE A 1106 0.32 31.06 57.90
CA ILE A 1106 1.43 30.27 57.32
C ILE A 1106 1.71 28.96 58.10
N PHE A 1107 1.31 28.88 59.38
CA PHE A 1107 1.52 27.70 60.24
C PHE A 1107 0.20 26.98 60.61
N GLU A 1108 -0.96 27.53 60.24
CA GLU A 1108 -2.24 26.92 60.58
C GLU A 1108 -2.38 25.52 59.99
N LYS A 1109 -3.12 24.64 60.67
CA LYS A 1109 -3.44 23.32 60.11
C LYS A 1109 -4.25 23.51 58.84
N SER A 1110 -3.76 22.97 57.73
CA SER A 1110 -4.52 22.92 56.49
C SER A 1110 -5.84 22.19 56.75
N TRP A 1111 -6.97 22.79 56.35
CA TRP A 1111 -8.29 22.15 56.45
C TRP A 1111 -8.40 21.08 55.36
N ASN A 1112 -7.92 19.87 55.64
CA ASN A 1112 -8.09 18.74 54.73
C ASN A 1112 -9.50 18.13 54.88
N ASN A 1113 -10.39 18.49 53.97
CA ASN A 1113 -11.51 17.63 53.58
C ASN A 1113 -11.71 17.70 52.06
N PHE A 1114 -10.79 17.10 51.31
CA PHE A 1114 -11.04 16.60 49.96
C PHE A 1114 -10.27 15.30 49.76
N SER A 1115 -10.85 14.23 50.30
CA SER A 1115 -10.72 12.89 49.73
C SER A 1115 -11.50 12.84 48.41
N ALA A 1116 -10.91 12.20 47.39
CA ALA A 1116 -11.46 11.81 46.10
C ALA A 1116 -11.50 12.88 45.00
N LEU A 1117 -10.49 12.83 44.14
CA LEU A 1117 -10.72 12.52 42.73
C LEU A 1117 -10.11 11.14 42.47
#